data_AF-A0A353EV46-F1
#
_entry.id   AF-A0A353EV46-F1
#
_cell.length_a   1.000
_cell.length_b   1.000
_cell.length_c   1.000
_cell.angle_alpha   90.00
_cell.angle_beta   90.00
_cell.angle_gamma   90.00
#
_symmetry.space_group_name_H-M   'P 1'
#
loop_
_entity.id
_entity.type
_entity.pdbx_description
1 polymer ?
#
loop_
_entity_poly.entity_id
_entity_poly.type
_entity_poly.pdbx_seq_one_letter_code
_entity_poly.pdbx_strand_id
1 'polypeptide(L)'
;MKKRLFCLALCLVMLAATVLTGCSSKSLDEVQSRITDDASASAITLTMWLVSEKEVDSETASRITKAVNNITESKFTTRMQLYFLTDDEYRTVVTETIRKREDAKSIFADNAVKEEETTAADESGTVVNETETDKFGRITIKYPDLNPNQVDIIYINGEDMFREYAANGWLKRLDEELSASSKKIKEYVSQTLLSAAQIKGVSDGNEVNGTFAIPNNATIGKYTYMLLDKDLMEQTDFSGIYNKDEIDGFFNKGIFTYLDIVSKSNPDVVPVDATYDQMVDLLAHYWSIDPETYEEDSSRFSLLGYRYTNPKTLSKGQTILSFQNLFNDETFRKNYYELNLMRLNGYFGTAAEGQKAAVRFETGDLAKYESYRSEDSKYYPVIVKYPSVDVDDVYKNMFGVCAYTVNLSRSMQILTYLTTNVDFRNLIQYGEEDVDYKKTVDGNVVTIERLQETYMMDVFKTGNAFIAYPDPAKDLTADVWEIGKKQNRDALIEPLLNFDFAALAKASGAAAASDPKVGSSGFTYSWSTGYSREVLSQNDYLKAWMDSADRSGKGVYVLHTCASNVGQNLYATVYYYNNNIKNADVKVTDSGSTVNVSYGGSAGDGYEITVISFYGKKNSSKLDWTYTAGGTTESAKVTYRNAQIQFDFLNTKTYSVNLTAGLTKAMLADNAAAIAWVKAQSGSGAVVGTYTADNSEGGKTYTYLVYVPTISNPYSVSLMPTGTDKSLKLTVNYSTDISGKLGDSDAKYALFLVTVRADSDVAVDISLNGLTATEAPMEADPKLAFCGLLDVELVKYFDELTKKVEAVVNTATDKEKLKAIIDDLGILFTTRENGVFDNETLQGDLAKELTTDEVKKLASELDLERFYWSLLSATSTSEVKHKTEVPDGENMKVVDADKNPVCDEPYYYFRSPSVIYNEWASK
;
A
#
# COMPACT_ATOMS: atom_id res chain seq x y z
N MET A 1 -21.33 -28.75 60.76
CA MET A 1 -22.50 -27.89 61.06
C MET A 1 -22.17 -26.43 61.42
N LYS A 2 -20.93 -26.03 61.75
CA LYS A 2 -20.60 -24.61 62.03
C LYS A 2 -20.37 -23.69 60.81
N LYS A 3 -20.07 -24.23 59.61
CA LYS A 3 -19.84 -23.43 58.38
C LYS A 3 -21.12 -22.97 57.66
N ARG A 4 -22.26 -23.67 57.87
CA ARG A 4 -23.56 -23.28 57.27
C ARG A 4 -24.25 -22.13 58.02
N LEU A 5 -24.02 -22.00 59.33
CA LEU A 5 -24.52 -20.89 60.14
C LEU A 5 -23.77 -19.56 59.88
N PHE A 6 -22.49 -19.62 59.48
CA PHE A 6 -21.70 -18.41 59.17
C PHE A 6 -22.09 -17.80 57.81
N CYS A 7 -22.39 -18.62 56.78
CA CYS A 7 -22.96 -18.14 55.52
C CYS A 7 -24.37 -17.57 55.70
N LEU A 8 -25.22 -18.20 56.54
CA LEU A 8 -26.57 -17.68 56.81
C LEU A 8 -26.54 -16.33 57.53
N ALA A 9 -25.59 -16.13 58.46
CA ALA A 9 -25.38 -14.86 59.15
C ALA A 9 -24.81 -13.78 58.22
N LEU A 10 -23.90 -14.12 57.29
CA LEU A 10 -23.38 -13.16 56.31
C LEU A 10 -24.45 -12.72 55.29
N CYS A 11 -25.33 -13.64 54.87
CA CYS A 11 -26.47 -13.33 54.01
C CYS A 11 -27.52 -12.46 54.73
N LEU A 12 -27.75 -12.66 56.03
CA LEU A 12 -28.65 -11.82 56.84
C LEU A 12 -28.10 -10.40 57.09
N VAL A 13 -26.77 -10.22 57.16
CA VAL A 13 -26.14 -8.89 57.29
C VAL A 13 -26.13 -8.13 55.96
N MET A 14 -26.01 -8.81 54.81
CA MET A 14 -26.14 -8.17 53.49
C MET A 14 -27.58 -7.76 53.14
N LEU A 15 -28.59 -8.48 53.63
CA LEU A 15 -30.00 -8.09 53.52
C LEU A 15 -30.40 -6.92 54.45
N ALA A 16 -29.63 -6.68 55.52
CA ALA A 16 -29.89 -5.56 56.44
C ALA A 16 -29.32 -4.22 55.94
N ALA A 17 -28.37 -4.23 55.00
CA ALA A 17 -27.77 -3.01 54.44
C ALA A 17 -28.64 -2.31 53.38
N THR A 18 -29.70 -2.97 52.89
CA THR A 18 -30.63 -2.39 51.89
C THR A 18 -31.89 -1.77 52.50
N VAL A 19 -32.05 -1.78 53.83
CA VAL A 19 -33.21 -1.19 54.51
C VAL A 19 -32.80 0.11 55.21
N LEU A 20 -32.38 1.14 54.47
CA LEU A 20 -32.37 2.53 54.94
C LEU A 20 -32.27 3.50 53.74
N THR A 21 -33.34 3.60 52.94
CA THR A 21 -33.96 4.85 52.44
C THR A 21 -34.96 4.57 51.30
N GLY A 22 -36.22 5.02 51.49
CA GLY A 22 -37.21 5.25 50.42
C GLY A 22 -38.30 4.19 50.21
N CYS A 23 -39.53 4.47 50.64
CA CYS A 23 -40.69 3.58 50.63
C CYS A 23 -41.24 3.20 49.24
N SER A 24 -41.37 1.89 48.95
CA SER A 24 -42.63 1.22 48.61
C SER A 24 -42.40 -0.30 48.67
N SER A 25 -43.27 -1.05 49.34
CA SER A 25 -43.14 -2.50 49.51
C SER A 25 -43.51 -3.21 48.20
N LYS A 26 -42.50 -3.58 47.41
CA LYS A 26 -42.65 -4.55 46.31
C LYS A 26 -42.14 -5.91 46.77
N SER A 27 -42.84 -6.97 46.34
CA SER A 27 -42.51 -8.34 46.74
C SER A 27 -41.17 -8.79 46.13
N LEU A 28 -40.53 -9.80 46.73
CA LEU A 28 -39.27 -10.37 46.21
C LEU A 28 -39.42 -10.86 44.75
N ASP A 29 -40.62 -11.35 44.40
CA ASP A 29 -40.98 -11.82 43.05
C ASP A 29 -41.05 -10.66 42.03
N GLU A 30 -41.48 -9.46 42.43
CA GLU A 30 -41.49 -8.26 41.55
C GLU A 30 -40.10 -7.65 41.35
N VAL A 31 -39.19 -7.82 42.30
CA VAL A 31 -37.78 -7.41 42.15
C VAL A 31 -37.05 -8.39 41.24
N GLN A 32 -37.38 -9.69 41.32
CA GLN A 32 -36.78 -10.73 40.48
C GLN A 32 -37.33 -10.71 39.05
N SER A 33 -38.63 -10.41 38.83
CA SER A 33 -39.18 -10.23 37.47
C SER A 33 -38.58 -9.01 36.77
N ARG A 34 -38.46 -7.85 37.45
CA ARG A 34 -37.87 -6.64 36.85
C ARG A 34 -36.40 -6.79 36.45
N ILE A 35 -35.62 -7.60 37.16
CA ILE A 35 -34.24 -7.94 36.78
C ILE A 35 -34.22 -8.85 35.54
N THR A 36 -35.26 -9.66 35.34
CA THR A 36 -35.38 -10.58 34.20
C THR A 36 -35.92 -9.88 32.95
N ASP A 37 -36.80 -8.88 33.12
CA ASP A 37 -37.37 -8.06 32.04
C ASP A 37 -36.29 -7.11 31.43
N ASP A 38 -35.51 -6.36 32.26
CA ASP A 38 -34.40 -5.52 31.77
C ASP A 38 -33.25 -6.33 31.14
N ALA A 39 -33.01 -7.56 31.61
CA ALA A 39 -31.99 -8.46 31.05
C ALA A 39 -32.39 -9.02 29.67
N SER A 40 -33.68 -9.13 29.40
CA SER A 40 -34.20 -9.66 28.13
C SER A 40 -34.26 -8.60 27.04
N ALA A 41 -34.53 -7.34 27.40
CA ALA A 41 -34.42 -6.20 26.50
C ALA A 41 -32.98 -5.91 26.00
N SER A 42 -31.96 -6.42 26.70
CA SER A 42 -30.54 -6.25 26.36
C SER A 42 -29.88 -7.49 25.73
N ALA A 43 -30.66 -8.55 25.48
CA ALA A 43 -30.20 -9.81 24.89
C ALA A 43 -29.94 -9.66 23.38
N ILE A 44 -28.76 -10.07 22.93
CA ILE A 44 -28.31 -9.92 21.54
C ILE A 44 -27.73 -11.24 21.02
N THR A 45 -27.93 -11.51 19.73
CA THR A 45 -27.25 -12.62 19.03
C THR A 45 -26.25 -12.05 18.03
N LEU A 46 -24.99 -12.47 18.12
CA LEU A 46 -23.88 -12.07 17.25
C LEU A 46 -23.30 -13.27 16.49
N THR A 47 -22.71 -12.99 15.33
CA THR A 47 -21.95 -13.96 14.55
C THR A 47 -20.44 -13.75 14.70
N MET A 48 -19.68 -14.85 14.77
CA MET A 48 -18.22 -14.80 14.69
C MET A 48 -17.74 -15.82 13.66
N TRP A 49 -17.00 -15.32 12.68
CA TRP A 49 -16.49 -16.09 11.55
C TRP A 49 -15.01 -16.39 11.79
N LEU A 50 -14.67 -17.67 11.87
CA LEU A 50 -13.38 -18.20 12.29
C LEU A 50 -12.77 -19.09 11.21
N VAL A 51 -11.44 -19.13 11.16
CA VAL A 51 -10.68 -20.01 10.25
C VAL A 51 -10.15 -21.23 11.00
N SER A 52 -10.55 -22.42 10.57
CA SER A 52 -10.09 -23.70 11.11
C SER A 52 -9.08 -24.38 10.19
N GLU A 53 -8.15 -25.15 10.77
CA GLU A 53 -7.13 -25.89 9.97
C GLU A 53 -7.78 -26.96 9.06
N LYS A 54 -8.94 -27.47 9.48
CA LYS A 54 -9.70 -28.53 8.82
C LYS A 54 -11.19 -28.24 8.92
N GLU A 55 -11.98 -28.92 8.10
CA GLU A 55 -13.44 -28.92 8.21
C GLU A 55 -13.86 -29.41 9.61
N VAL A 56 -14.73 -28.64 10.27
CA VAL A 56 -15.27 -28.95 11.59
C VAL A 56 -16.67 -29.53 11.41
N ASP A 57 -16.88 -30.75 11.88
CA ASP A 57 -18.20 -31.40 11.78
C ASP A 57 -19.26 -30.68 12.62
N SER A 58 -20.53 -30.85 12.24
CA SER A 58 -21.65 -30.13 12.86
C SER A 58 -21.85 -30.42 14.35
N GLU A 59 -21.52 -31.64 14.81
CA GLU A 59 -21.68 -32.03 16.21
C GLU A 59 -20.64 -31.31 17.06
N THR A 60 -19.38 -31.33 16.62
CA THR A 60 -18.27 -30.60 17.22
C THR A 60 -18.52 -29.10 17.23
N ALA A 61 -18.90 -28.50 16.09
CA ALA A 61 -19.20 -27.07 15.99
C ALA A 61 -20.33 -26.64 16.96
N SER A 62 -21.39 -27.45 17.07
CA SER A 62 -22.50 -27.19 17.99
C SER A 62 -22.06 -27.26 19.46
N ARG A 63 -21.24 -28.26 19.82
CA ARG A 63 -20.71 -28.44 21.16
C ARG A 63 -19.83 -27.27 21.58
N ILE A 64 -18.87 -26.87 20.74
CA ILE A 64 -17.99 -25.72 21.03
C ILE A 64 -18.80 -24.42 21.11
N THR A 65 -19.73 -24.20 20.19
CA THR A 65 -20.62 -23.01 20.23
C THR A 65 -21.43 -22.97 21.52
N LYS A 66 -21.93 -24.11 22.00
CA LYS A 66 -22.63 -24.20 23.29
C LYS A 66 -21.71 -23.89 24.47
N ALA A 67 -20.48 -24.41 24.48
CA ALA A 67 -19.51 -24.13 25.52
C ALA A 67 -19.16 -22.63 25.58
N VAL A 68 -18.99 -21.99 24.42
CA VAL A 68 -18.81 -20.53 24.30
C VAL A 68 -20.04 -19.79 24.84
N ASN A 69 -21.25 -20.21 24.46
CA ASN A 69 -22.49 -19.58 24.91
C ASN A 69 -22.73 -19.68 26.42
N ASN A 70 -22.31 -20.76 27.08
CA ASN A 70 -22.36 -20.84 28.55
C ASN A 70 -21.63 -19.68 29.23
N ILE A 71 -20.58 -19.16 28.59
CA ILE A 71 -19.78 -18.03 29.07
C ILE A 71 -20.37 -16.70 28.59
N THR A 72 -20.69 -16.57 27.30
CA THR A 72 -21.11 -15.28 26.73
C THR A 72 -22.53 -14.89 27.11
N GLU A 73 -23.45 -15.85 27.26
CA GLU A 73 -24.82 -15.60 27.70
C GLU A 73 -24.84 -15.13 29.17
N SER A 74 -24.06 -15.80 30.02
CA SER A 74 -24.00 -15.47 31.46
C SER A 74 -23.26 -14.17 31.77
N LYS A 75 -22.21 -13.85 31.00
CA LYS A 75 -21.34 -12.69 31.27
C LYS A 75 -21.72 -11.44 30.49
N PHE A 76 -22.19 -11.60 29.26
CA PHE A 76 -22.45 -10.50 28.34
C PHE A 76 -23.89 -10.49 27.84
N THR A 77 -24.78 -11.34 28.36
CA THR A 77 -26.16 -11.44 27.85
C THR A 77 -26.17 -11.55 26.32
N THR A 78 -25.23 -12.34 25.77
CA THR A 78 -25.00 -12.44 24.32
C THR A 78 -24.86 -13.87 23.88
N ARG A 79 -25.65 -14.24 22.88
CA ARG A 79 -25.57 -15.53 22.18
C ARG A 79 -24.66 -15.37 20.97
N MET A 80 -23.69 -16.26 20.85
CA MET A 80 -22.78 -16.36 19.72
C MET A 80 -23.24 -17.49 18.79
N GLN A 81 -23.26 -17.19 17.50
CA GLN A 81 -23.20 -18.20 16.44
C GLN A 81 -21.78 -18.20 15.86
N LEU A 82 -21.09 -19.33 15.99
CA LEU A 82 -19.75 -19.51 15.42
C LEU A 82 -19.86 -20.16 14.04
N TYR A 83 -19.09 -19.66 13.09
CA TYR A 83 -18.88 -20.27 11.79
C TYR A 83 -17.41 -20.66 11.68
N PHE A 84 -17.15 -21.94 11.42
CA PHE A 84 -15.82 -22.49 11.21
C PHE A 84 -15.68 -22.80 9.72
N LEU A 85 -14.73 -22.14 9.07
CA LEU A 85 -14.47 -22.29 7.65
C LEU A 85 -12.99 -22.62 7.44
N THR A 86 -12.68 -23.39 6.41
CA THR A 86 -11.27 -23.59 6.02
C THR A 86 -10.68 -22.33 5.40
N ASP A 87 -9.35 -22.22 5.37
CA ASP A 87 -8.65 -21.10 4.72
C ASP A 87 -9.11 -20.86 3.27
N ASP A 88 -9.30 -21.93 2.50
CA ASP A 88 -9.63 -21.86 1.07
C ASP A 88 -11.03 -21.30 0.78
N GLU A 89 -11.99 -21.52 1.68
CA GLU A 89 -13.37 -21.07 1.49
C GLU A 89 -13.69 -19.75 2.21
N TYR A 90 -12.92 -19.42 3.26
CA TYR A 90 -13.24 -18.34 4.20
C TYR A 90 -13.50 -16.99 3.52
N ARG A 91 -12.55 -16.51 2.68
CA ARG A 91 -12.66 -15.19 2.03
C ARG A 91 -13.92 -15.12 1.16
N THR A 92 -14.13 -16.13 0.31
CA THR A 92 -15.26 -16.18 -0.63
C THR A 92 -16.60 -16.14 0.10
N VAL A 93 -16.79 -17.02 1.10
CA VAL A 93 -18.05 -17.13 1.83
C VAL A 93 -18.38 -15.84 2.61
N VAL A 94 -17.39 -15.28 3.31
CA VAL A 94 -17.59 -14.05 4.08
C VAL A 94 -17.85 -12.86 3.16
N THR A 95 -17.05 -12.67 2.11
CA THR A 95 -17.24 -11.56 1.14
C THR A 95 -18.63 -11.62 0.49
N GLU A 96 -19.07 -12.79 0.02
CA GLU A 96 -20.39 -12.93 -0.61
C GLU A 96 -21.53 -12.66 0.37
N THR A 97 -21.37 -13.05 1.64
CA THR A 97 -22.39 -12.82 2.67
C THR A 97 -22.52 -11.33 2.98
N ILE A 98 -21.39 -10.61 3.08
CA ILE A 98 -21.37 -9.14 3.25
C ILE A 98 -22.04 -8.46 2.05
N ARG A 99 -21.71 -8.86 0.81
CA ARG A 99 -22.34 -8.31 -0.41
C ARG A 99 -23.85 -8.54 -0.44
N LYS A 100 -24.32 -9.75 -0.12
CA LYS A 100 -25.76 -10.04 -0.02
C LYS A 100 -26.46 -9.17 1.05
N ARG A 101 -25.77 -8.84 2.14
CA ARG A 101 -26.27 -7.92 3.17
C ARG A 101 -26.33 -6.47 2.69
N GLU A 102 -25.36 -6.04 1.90
CA GLU A 102 -25.30 -4.72 1.27
C GLU A 102 -26.41 -4.55 0.21
N ASP A 103 -26.56 -5.52 -0.69
CA ASP A 103 -27.61 -5.53 -1.72
C ASP A 103 -29.02 -5.53 -1.10
N ALA A 104 -29.21 -6.28 -0.02
CA ALA A 104 -30.47 -6.28 0.72
C ALA A 104 -30.76 -4.95 1.44
N LYS A 105 -29.77 -4.07 1.64
CA LYS A 105 -29.99 -2.71 2.17
C LYS A 105 -30.22 -1.68 1.06
N SER A 106 -29.56 -1.84 -0.10
CA SER A 106 -29.69 -0.91 -1.23
C SER A 106 -31.04 -1.03 -1.96
N ILE A 107 -31.66 -2.21 -1.99
CA ILE A 107 -32.95 -2.46 -2.65
C ILE A 107 -34.15 -1.83 -1.88
N PHE A 108 -34.01 -1.56 -0.59
CA PHE A 108 -35.12 -1.10 0.28
C PHE A 108 -35.04 0.38 0.70
N ALA A 109 -34.03 1.13 0.25
CA ALA A 109 -33.89 2.55 0.59
C ALA A 109 -34.83 3.49 -0.20
N ASP A 110 -35.47 3.02 -1.28
CA ASP A 110 -36.30 3.88 -2.17
C ASP A 110 -37.82 3.71 -2.04
N ASN A 111 -38.30 2.97 -1.03
CA ASN A 111 -39.71 3.04 -0.64
C ASN A 111 -39.83 3.39 0.84
N ALA A 112 -40.25 4.62 1.10
CA ALA A 112 -40.42 5.24 2.40
C ALA A 112 -41.02 4.31 3.48
N VAL A 113 -40.20 3.94 4.47
CA VAL A 113 -40.57 3.97 5.88
C VAL A 113 -39.35 4.51 6.63
N LYS A 114 -39.53 5.63 7.34
CA LYS A 114 -38.54 6.13 8.28
C LYS A 114 -38.35 5.07 9.37
N GLU A 115 -37.16 4.52 9.54
CA GLU A 115 -36.75 4.05 10.87
C GLU A 115 -36.51 5.31 11.70
N GLU A 116 -37.53 5.71 12.44
CA GLU A 116 -37.40 6.70 13.50
C GLU A 116 -36.46 6.12 14.57
N GLU A 117 -35.47 6.92 14.98
CA GLU A 117 -34.94 6.87 16.34
C GLU A 117 -36.14 7.03 17.29
N THR A 118 -36.69 5.92 17.78
CA THR A 118 -37.72 5.97 18.81
C THR A 118 -37.07 6.24 20.16
N THR A 119 -36.91 7.53 20.46
CA THR A 119 -37.16 8.03 21.81
C THR A 119 -38.66 8.14 22.06
N ALA A 120 -39.08 7.60 23.21
CA ALA A 120 -40.38 7.75 23.87
C ALA A 120 -41.47 6.70 23.55
N ALA A 121 -41.98 6.15 24.66
CA ALA A 121 -43.03 5.17 24.82
C ALA A 121 -44.33 5.49 24.08
N ASP A 122 -44.98 4.44 23.56
CA ASP A 122 -46.43 4.43 23.44
C ASP A 122 -46.98 3.06 23.87
N GLU A 123 -47.94 3.12 24.81
CA GLU A 123 -48.65 1.99 25.38
C GLU A 123 -49.67 1.45 24.37
N SER A 124 -49.48 0.24 23.84
CA SER A 124 -50.53 -0.69 23.38
C SER A 124 -50.00 -1.63 22.28
N GLY A 125 -49.66 -2.88 22.64
CA GLY A 125 -49.46 -3.94 21.66
C GLY A 125 -48.72 -5.15 22.21
N THR A 126 -49.48 -6.21 22.54
CA THR A 126 -49.03 -7.60 22.74
C THR A 126 -47.62 -7.81 23.32
N VAL A 127 -47.58 -8.08 24.63
CA VAL A 127 -46.38 -8.56 25.35
C VAL A 127 -45.86 -9.83 24.67
N VAL A 128 -44.78 -9.71 23.89
CA VAL A 128 -44.01 -10.86 23.44
C VAL A 128 -43.23 -11.33 24.65
N ASN A 129 -43.47 -12.56 25.10
CA ASN A 129 -42.78 -13.10 26.28
C ASN A 129 -41.26 -12.97 26.12
N GLU A 130 -40.66 -12.18 26.99
CA GLU A 130 -39.22 -11.87 27.05
C GLU A 130 -38.40 -13.05 27.61
N THR A 131 -39.07 -14.12 28.02
CA THR A 131 -38.46 -15.32 28.58
C THR A 131 -39.10 -16.60 28.04
N GLU A 132 -38.32 -17.68 27.94
CA GLU A 132 -38.76 -19.02 27.57
C GLU A 132 -38.64 -19.98 28.76
N THR A 133 -39.49 -21.02 28.81
CA THR A 133 -39.42 -22.03 29.87
C THR A 133 -38.60 -23.22 29.38
N ASP A 134 -37.48 -23.51 30.04
CA ASP A 134 -36.61 -24.62 29.68
C ASP A 134 -37.29 -25.99 29.92
N LYS A 135 -36.64 -27.08 29.48
CA LYS A 135 -37.13 -28.47 29.63
C LYS A 135 -37.30 -28.91 31.10
N PHE A 136 -36.89 -28.10 32.07
CA PHE A 136 -36.96 -28.34 33.50
C PHE A 136 -37.88 -27.34 34.23
N GLY A 137 -38.64 -26.51 33.51
CA GLY A 137 -39.60 -25.58 34.08
C GLY A 137 -39.00 -24.28 34.61
N ARG A 138 -37.77 -23.91 34.20
CA ARG A 138 -37.11 -22.66 34.61
C ARG A 138 -37.29 -21.58 33.54
N ILE A 139 -37.52 -20.35 33.99
CA ILE A 139 -37.62 -19.17 33.14
C ILE A 139 -36.20 -18.76 32.71
N THR A 140 -35.92 -18.74 31.40
CA THR A 140 -34.64 -18.37 30.79
C THR A 140 -34.82 -17.23 29.79
N ILE A 141 -33.79 -16.41 29.58
CA ILE A 141 -33.80 -15.28 28.64
C ILE A 141 -33.97 -15.81 27.20
N LYS A 142 -34.90 -15.23 26.43
CA LYS A 142 -35.07 -15.54 25.01
C LYS A 142 -34.16 -14.65 24.17
N TYR A 143 -33.24 -15.24 23.41
CA TYR A 143 -32.34 -14.51 22.52
C TYR A 143 -32.97 -14.32 21.12
N PRO A 144 -32.69 -13.20 20.44
CA PRO A 144 -33.21 -12.94 19.10
C PRO A 144 -32.60 -13.90 18.04
N ASP A 145 -33.38 -14.22 17.00
CA ASP A 145 -32.87 -14.98 15.85
C ASP A 145 -31.89 -14.14 15.01
N LEU A 146 -31.03 -14.81 14.25
CA LEU A 146 -30.09 -14.13 13.35
C LEU A 146 -30.81 -13.41 12.21
N ASN A 147 -30.36 -12.19 11.92
CA ASN A 147 -30.80 -11.50 10.72
C ASN A 147 -30.31 -12.21 9.44
N PRO A 148 -31.04 -12.12 8.32
CA PRO A 148 -30.56 -12.64 7.04
C PRO A 148 -29.20 -12.03 6.67
N ASN A 149 -28.24 -12.91 6.34
CA ASN A 149 -26.86 -12.56 5.98
C ASN A 149 -26.13 -11.73 7.05
N GLN A 150 -26.41 -11.97 8.33
CA GLN A 150 -25.74 -11.25 9.43
C GLN A 150 -24.25 -11.60 9.50
N VAL A 151 -23.41 -10.55 9.57
CA VAL A 151 -21.96 -10.64 9.77
C VAL A 151 -21.57 -9.59 10.80
N ASP A 152 -20.94 -10.00 11.90
CA ASP A 152 -20.55 -9.12 13.01
C ASP A 152 -19.04 -9.10 13.24
N ILE A 153 -18.46 -10.21 13.73
CA ILE A 153 -17.02 -10.34 14.00
C ILE A 153 -16.39 -11.21 12.92
N ILE A 154 -15.33 -10.71 12.28
CA ILE A 154 -14.63 -11.42 11.21
C ILE A 154 -13.13 -11.50 11.50
N TYR A 155 -12.53 -12.65 11.23
CA TYR A 155 -11.11 -12.77 11.01
C TYR A 155 -10.71 -12.10 9.69
N ILE A 156 -9.57 -11.44 9.65
CA ILE A 156 -8.99 -10.80 8.47
C ILE A 156 -7.63 -11.45 8.22
N ASN A 157 -7.50 -12.02 7.03
CA ASN A 157 -6.34 -12.79 6.60
C ASN A 157 -5.50 -11.94 5.62
N GLY A 158 -4.41 -11.37 6.10
CA GLY A 158 -3.47 -10.60 5.29
C GLY A 158 -3.92 -9.17 4.94
N GLU A 159 -2.98 -8.45 4.31
CA GLU A 159 -3.11 -7.05 3.93
C GLU A 159 -4.20 -6.81 2.88
N ASP A 160 -4.25 -7.63 1.82
CA ASP A 160 -5.22 -7.49 0.73
C ASP A 160 -6.66 -7.46 1.24
N MET A 161 -7.02 -8.42 2.10
CA MET A 161 -8.36 -8.50 2.66
C MET A 161 -8.65 -7.30 3.56
N PHE A 162 -7.67 -6.87 4.36
CA PHE A 162 -7.83 -5.71 5.24
C PHE A 162 -8.06 -4.42 4.45
N ARG A 163 -7.20 -4.13 3.48
CA ARG A 163 -7.28 -2.92 2.65
C ARG A 163 -8.53 -2.93 1.78
N GLU A 164 -8.88 -4.06 1.15
CA GLU A 164 -10.11 -4.19 0.37
C GLU A 164 -11.35 -3.92 1.23
N TYR A 165 -11.44 -4.55 2.42
CA TYR A 165 -12.61 -4.42 3.26
C TYR A 165 -12.73 -3.02 3.87
N ALA A 166 -11.60 -2.40 4.22
CA ALA A 166 -11.58 -1.01 4.67
C ALA A 166 -12.00 -0.06 3.53
N ALA A 167 -11.46 -0.22 2.32
CA ALA A 167 -11.77 0.61 1.16
C ALA A 167 -13.24 0.49 0.71
N ASN A 168 -13.83 -0.70 0.82
CA ASN A 168 -15.26 -0.92 0.56
C ASN A 168 -16.17 -0.41 1.69
N GLY A 169 -15.62 0.12 2.79
CA GLY A 169 -16.40 0.57 3.94
C GLY A 169 -17.05 -0.57 4.73
N TRP A 170 -16.55 -1.81 4.59
CA TRP A 170 -17.09 -2.99 5.25
C TRP A 170 -16.58 -3.21 6.68
N LEU A 171 -15.62 -2.41 7.15
CA LEU A 171 -15.10 -2.45 8.53
C LEU A 171 -15.56 -1.24 9.36
N LYS A 172 -15.90 -1.48 10.64
CA LYS A 172 -16.12 -0.40 11.61
C LYS A 172 -14.79 0.17 12.08
N ARG A 173 -14.76 1.49 12.28
CA ARG A 173 -13.71 2.17 13.03
C ARG A 173 -13.84 1.85 14.52
N LEU A 174 -12.74 1.48 15.18
CA LEU A 174 -12.72 0.91 16.53
C LEU A 174 -12.15 1.86 17.61
N ASP A 175 -11.64 3.04 17.22
CA ASP A 175 -10.87 3.92 18.12
C ASP A 175 -11.64 4.37 19.37
N GLU A 176 -12.94 4.61 19.24
CA GLU A 176 -13.83 4.98 20.35
C GLU A 176 -13.94 3.85 21.38
N GLU A 177 -14.24 2.63 20.94
CA GLU A 177 -14.35 1.46 21.81
C GLU A 177 -13.00 1.08 22.43
N LEU A 178 -11.91 1.16 21.66
CA LEU A 178 -10.54 0.96 22.13
C LEU A 178 -10.09 2.02 23.14
N SER A 179 -10.78 3.16 23.22
CA SER A 179 -10.52 4.21 24.21
C SER A 179 -11.51 4.17 25.38
N ALA A 180 -12.59 3.39 25.25
CA ALA A 180 -13.65 3.25 26.24
C ALA A 180 -13.70 1.82 26.81
N SER A 181 -14.71 1.05 26.42
CA SER A 181 -15.04 -0.26 27.01
C SER A 181 -13.95 -1.32 26.80
N SER A 182 -13.17 -1.18 25.72
CA SER A 182 -12.20 -2.18 25.23
C SER A 182 -10.75 -1.72 25.39
N LYS A 183 -10.50 -0.72 26.25
CA LYS A 183 -9.14 -0.19 26.53
C LYS A 183 -8.13 -1.27 26.94
N LYS A 184 -8.59 -2.36 27.54
CA LYS A 184 -7.74 -3.46 28.03
C LYS A 184 -7.01 -4.18 26.88
N ILE A 185 -7.52 -4.10 25.66
CA ILE A 185 -6.82 -4.62 24.47
C ILE A 185 -5.46 -3.95 24.30
N LYS A 186 -5.34 -2.64 24.59
CA LYS A 186 -4.07 -1.89 24.50
C LYS A 186 -3.02 -2.33 25.53
N GLU A 187 -3.42 -3.03 26.58
CA GLU A 187 -2.51 -3.61 27.57
C GLU A 187 -2.01 -5.00 27.15
N TYR A 188 -2.73 -5.68 26.25
CA TYR A 188 -2.48 -7.07 25.86
C TYR A 188 -1.99 -7.23 24.42
N VAL A 189 -2.19 -6.24 23.56
CA VAL A 189 -1.67 -6.19 22.19
C VAL A 189 -0.54 -5.17 22.15
N SER A 190 0.57 -5.53 21.50
CA SER A 190 1.71 -4.62 21.36
C SER A 190 1.27 -3.26 20.79
N GLN A 191 1.66 -2.17 21.44
CA GLN A 191 1.40 -0.83 20.94
C GLN A 191 2.03 -0.62 19.55
N THR A 192 3.16 -1.27 19.28
CA THR A 192 3.82 -1.28 17.97
C THR A 192 2.90 -1.86 16.89
N LEU A 193 2.28 -3.02 17.12
CA LEU A 193 1.33 -3.64 16.19
C LEU A 193 0.03 -2.82 16.04
N LEU A 194 -0.52 -2.32 17.15
CA LEU A 194 -1.73 -1.49 17.11
C LEU A 194 -1.52 -0.20 16.31
N SER A 195 -0.39 0.49 16.53
CA SER A 195 -0.04 1.69 15.77
C SER A 195 0.24 1.40 14.29
N ALA A 196 0.85 0.24 14.00
CA ALA A 196 1.18 -0.18 12.64
C ALA A 196 -0.06 -0.61 11.83
N ALA A 197 -1.06 -1.22 12.47
CA ALA A 197 -2.33 -1.62 11.86
C ALA A 197 -3.30 -0.44 11.63
N GLN A 198 -2.96 0.76 12.09
CA GLN A 198 -3.71 1.96 11.73
C GLN A 198 -3.55 2.18 10.23
N ILE A 199 -4.67 2.33 9.54
CA ILE A 199 -4.64 2.92 8.22
C ILE A 199 -4.30 4.37 8.47
N LYS A 200 -3.09 4.76 8.05
CA LYS A 200 -2.62 6.14 8.02
C LYS A 200 -2.60 6.56 6.57
N GLY A 201 -3.43 7.51 6.24
CA GLY A 201 -3.52 8.00 4.90
C GLY A 201 -4.39 9.24 4.81
N VAL A 202 -4.22 9.92 3.70
CA VAL A 202 -5.16 10.93 3.26
C VAL A 202 -6.15 10.19 2.37
N SER A 203 -7.23 9.68 2.95
CA SER A 203 -8.47 9.73 2.17
C SER A 203 -8.88 11.18 2.27
N ASP A 204 -9.27 11.81 1.17
CA ASP A 204 -10.18 12.93 1.33
C ASP A 204 -9.59 14.25 1.89
N GLY A 205 -8.28 14.49 1.79
CA GLY A 205 -7.66 15.69 2.38
C GLY A 205 -7.77 15.78 3.91
N ASN A 206 -8.33 14.75 4.56
CA ASN A 206 -8.38 14.58 6.00
C ASN A 206 -7.55 13.34 6.36
N GLU A 207 -6.88 13.35 7.51
CA GLU A 207 -6.31 12.12 8.04
C GLU A 207 -7.44 11.12 8.31
N VAL A 208 -7.51 10.05 7.51
CA VAL A 208 -8.12 8.81 8.01
C VAL A 208 -7.03 8.18 8.83
N ASN A 209 -6.99 8.57 10.11
CA ASN A 209 -6.22 7.92 11.14
C ASN A 209 -7.20 7.14 12.00
N GLY A 210 -7.28 5.84 11.77
CA GLY A 210 -8.21 5.00 12.51
C GLY A 210 -7.80 3.54 12.57
N THR A 211 -8.20 2.90 13.64
CA THR A 211 -7.99 1.47 13.87
C THR A 211 -9.23 0.72 13.38
N PHE A 212 -9.10 -0.10 12.34
CA PHE A 212 -10.23 -0.85 11.74
C PHE A 212 -10.24 -2.35 12.09
N ALA A 213 -9.13 -2.84 12.63
CA ALA A 213 -8.99 -4.22 13.08
C ALA A 213 -8.02 -4.27 14.28
N ILE A 214 -8.11 -5.35 15.06
CA ILE A 214 -7.23 -5.66 16.17
C ILE A 214 -6.27 -6.76 15.71
N PRO A 215 -4.96 -6.49 15.58
CA PRO A 215 -3.99 -7.53 15.28
C PRO A 215 -3.93 -8.58 16.38
N ASN A 216 -3.78 -9.84 15.97
CA ASN A 216 -3.50 -10.92 16.91
C ASN A 216 -2.10 -10.70 17.49
N ASN A 217 -2.01 -10.56 18.81
CA ASN A 217 -0.72 -10.36 19.44
C ASN A 217 0.10 -11.66 19.39
N ALA A 218 1.24 -11.63 18.74
CA ALA A 218 2.17 -12.74 18.57
C ALA A 218 3.63 -12.25 18.61
N THR A 219 4.58 -13.18 18.55
CA THR A 219 6.01 -12.85 18.41
C THR A 219 6.26 -12.13 17.09
N ILE A 220 6.96 -10.99 17.13
CA ILE A 220 7.22 -10.09 16.00
C ILE A 220 8.59 -10.41 15.38
N GLY A 221 8.63 -10.55 14.06
CA GLY A 221 9.86 -10.63 13.26
C GLY A 221 10.83 -11.75 13.69
N LYS A 222 12.08 -11.64 13.23
CA LYS A 222 13.22 -12.49 13.63
C LYS A 222 14.49 -11.65 13.69
N TYR A 223 15.45 -12.07 14.52
CA TYR A 223 16.80 -11.53 14.46
C TYR A 223 17.55 -12.15 13.29
N THR A 224 18.51 -11.41 12.73
CA THR A 224 19.63 -12.00 12.00
C THR A 224 20.88 -11.80 12.83
N TYR A 225 21.58 -12.90 13.10
CA TYR A 225 22.84 -12.88 13.83
C TYR A 225 23.97 -13.46 12.97
N MET A 226 25.13 -12.83 13.12
CA MET A 226 26.42 -13.28 12.62
C MET A 226 27.02 -14.24 13.66
N LEU A 227 27.41 -15.43 13.22
CA LEU A 227 28.03 -16.48 14.02
C LEU A 227 29.52 -16.57 13.69
N LEU A 228 30.37 -16.35 14.69
CA LEU A 228 31.83 -16.44 14.57
C LEU A 228 32.31 -17.79 15.12
N ASP A 229 33.06 -18.59 14.36
CA ASP A 229 33.60 -19.88 14.84
C ASP A 229 34.58 -19.65 16.01
N LYS A 230 34.29 -20.21 17.20
CA LYS A 230 35.10 -20.00 18.41
C LYS A 230 36.54 -20.49 18.22
N ASP A 231 36.74 -21.67 17.61
CA ASP A 231 38.07 -22.24 17.45
C ASP A 231 38.94 -21.37 16.53
N LEU A 232 38.36 -20.81 15.47
CA LEU A 232 39.06 -19.90 14.57
C LEU A 232 39.34 -18.54 15.23
N MET A 233 38.40 -18.01 16.02
CA MET A 233 38.60 -16.79 16.81
C MET A 233 39.71 -16.95 17.86
N GLU A 234 39.83 -18.12 18.49
CA GLU A 234 40.93 -18.44 19.41
C GLU A 234 42.27 -18.58 18.67
N GLN A 235 42.30 -19.30 17.55
CA GLN A 235 43.51 -19.47 16.72
C GLN A 235 44.09 -18.15 16.21
N THR A 236 43.23 -17.15 16.01
CA THR A 236 43.59 -15.83 15.47
C THR A 236 43.78 -14.76 16.56
N ASP A 237 43.59 -15.10 17.84
CA ASP A 237 43.63 -14.18 18.99
C ASP A 237 42.55 -13.08 18.97
N PHE A 238 41.39 -13.35 18.36
CA PHE A 238 40.25 -12.44 18.29
C PHE A 238 39.17 -12.68 19.36
N SER A 239 39.21 -13.80 20.10
CA SER A 239 38.25 -14.07 21.19
C SER A 239 38.24 -12.97 22.25
N GLY A 240 39.39 -12.37 22.54
CA GLY A 240 39.51 -11.25 23.49
C GLY A 240 38.85 -9.95 23.02
N ILE A 241 38.72 -9.74 21.70
CA ILE A 241 38.05 -8.57 21.11
C ILE A 241 36.53 -8.74 21.23
N TYR A 242 36.02 -9.94 20.94
CA TYR A 242 34.60 -10.27 21.16
C TYR A 242 34.20 -10.11 22.64
N ASN A 243 34.99 -10.65 23.57
CA ASN A 243 34.69 -10.62 25.01
C ASN A 243 34.69 -9.21 25.64
N LYS A 244 35.23 -8.21 24.94
CA LYS A 244 35.19 -6.80 25.35
C LYS A 244 34.02 -6.03 24.73
N ASP A 245 33.13 -6.72 24.01
CA ASP A 245 32.03 -6.14 23.23
C ASP A 245 32.52 -5.13 22.17
N GLU A 246 33.72 -5.34 21.61
CA GLU A 246 34.30 -4.47 20.56
C GLU A 246 33.84 -4.86 19.14
N ILE A 247 33.07 -5.96 19.00
CA ILE A 247 32.43 -6.39 17.75
C ILE A 247 30.93 -6.13 17.84
N ASP A 248 30.46 -5.16 17.07
CA ASP A 248 29.08 -4.66 17.07
C ASP A 248 28.31 -4.94 15.77
N GLY A 249 28.96 -5.58 14.79
CA GLY A 249 28.36 -5.99 13.53
C GLY A 249 29.37 -6.50 12.52
N PHE A 250 28.92 -6.75 11.29
CA PHE A 250 29.77 -7.23 10.20
C PHE A 250 30.77 -6.16 9.72
N PHE A 251 30.34 -4.89 9.66
CA PHE A 251 31.16 -3.75 9.23
C PHE A 251 32.09 -3.22 10.32
N ASN A 252 32.91 -4.12 10.85
CA ASN A 252 33.81 -3.86 11.95
C ASN A 252 35.26 -4.19 11.53
N LYS A 253 36.21 -3.30 11.85
CA LYS A 253 37.62 -3.46 11.49
C LYS A 253 38.21 -4.78 12.04
N GLY A 254 37.77 -5.20 13.22
CA GLY A 254 38.16 -6.48 13.82
C GLY A 254 37.74 -7.66 12.95
N ILE A 255 36.50 -7.66 12.44
CA ILE A 255 35.99 -8.71 11.54
C ILE A 255 36.77 -8.74 10.23
N PHE A 256 37.06 -7.58 9.63
CA PHE A 256 37.83 -7.52 8.37
C PHE A 256 39.24 -8.13 8.55
N THR A 257 39.89 -7.82 9.67
CA THR A 257 41.22 -8.36 9.99
C THR A 257 41.17 -9.85 10.28
N TYR A 258 40.16 -10.30 11.03
CA TYR A 258 39.93 -11.72 11.32
C TYR A 258 39.75 -12.53 10.02
N LEU A 259 38.87 -12.09 9.13
CA LEU A 259 38.61 -12.75 7.84
C LEU A 259 39.86 -12.84 6.96
N ASP A 260 40.67 -11.77 6.91
CA ASP A 260 41.93 -11.76 6.16
C ASP A 260 42.99 -12.73 6.71
N ILE A 261 43.04 -12.92 8.03
CA ILE A 261 43.94 -13.90 8.65
C ILE A 261 43.45 -15.32 8.38
N VAL A 262 42.14 -15.59 8.54
CA VAL A 262 41.58 -16.92 8.30
C VAL A 262 41.76 -17.33 6.84
N SER A 263 41.45 -16.46 5.89
CA SER A 263 41.56 -16.79 4.45
C SER A 263 42.98 -17.20 4.05
N LYS A 264 44.00 -16.61 4.68
CA LYS A 264 45.42 -16.91 4.42
C LYS A 264 45.92 -18.13 5.18
N SER A 265 45.41 -18.36 6.38
CA SER A 265 45.92 -19.40 7.30
C SER A 265 45.16 -20.72 7.17
N ASN A 266 43.91 -20.69 6.71
CA ASN A 266 43.00 -21.83 6.63
C ASN A 266 42.26 -21.86 5.28
N PRO A 267 42.94 -22.26 4.18
CA PRO A 267 42.35 -22.20 2.83
C PRO A 267 41.13 -23.12 2.61
N ASP A 268 40.94 -24.14 3.46
CA ASP A 268 39.79 -25.05 3.41
C ASP A 268 38.53 -24.48 4.10
N VAL A 269 38.65 -23.34 4.78
CA VAL A 269 37.55 -22.65 5.48
C VAL A 269 36.92 -21.63 4.55
N VAL A 270 35.58 -21.57 4.52
CA VAL A 270 34.87 -20.46 3.85
C VAL A 270 34.95 -19.21 4.74
N PRO A 271 35.55 -18.10 4.29
CA PRO A 271 35.64 -16.92 5.16
C PRO A 271 34.26 -16.37 5.56
N VAL A 272 33.37 -16.18 4.58
CA VAL A 272 32.02 -15.68 4.78
C VAL A 272 31.01 -16.59 4.09
N ASP A 273 30.21 -17.30 4.88
CA ASP A 273 29.09 -18.14 4.41
C ASP A 273 27.85 -17.27 4.14
N ALA A 274 27.94 -16.43 3.10
CA ALA A 274 26.89 -15.54 2.58
C ALA A 274 27.27 -15.04 1.18
N THR A 275 26.31 -14.41 0.48
CA THR A 275 26.58 -13.73 -0.79
C THR A 275 27.08 -12.30 -0.58
N TYR A 276 27.70 -11.74 -1.63
CA TYR A 276 28.09 -10.33 -1.65
C TYR A 276 26.88 -9.41 -1.46
N ASP A 277 25.78 -9.66 -2.18
CA ASP A 277 24.57 -8.83 -2.15
C ASP A 277 23.93 -8.80 -0.75
N GLN A 278 23.88 -9.95 -0.06
CA GLN A 278 23.41 -10.01 1.33
C GLN A 278 24.21 -9.10 2.27
N MET A 279 25.51 -8.91 2.01
CA MET A 279 26.32 -8.02 2.83
C MET A 279 26.14 -6.56 2.43
N VAL A 280 25.95 -6.27 1.14
CA VAL A 280 25.56 -4.95 0.64
C VAL A 280 24.27 -4.49 1.31
N ASP A 281 23.28 -5.37 1.46
CA ASP A 281 22.01 -5.08 2.18
C ASP A 281 22.19 -4.80 3.68
N LEU A 282 23.28 -5.26 4.31
CA LEU A 282 23.59 -4.89 5.70
C LEU A 282 24.27 -3.52 5.80
N LEU A 283 24.80 -2.98 4.70
CA LEU A 283 25.57 -1.72 4.69
C LEU A 283 24.67 -0.50 4.57
N ALA A 284 23.71 -0.55 3.66
CA ALA A 284 22.85 0.58 3.33
C ALA A 284 21.51 0.11 2.75
N HIS A 285 20.53 0.99 2.86
CA HIS A 285 19.34 0.95 2.05
C HIS A 285 19.59 1.70 0.74
N TYR A 286 19.17 1.16 -0.39
CA TYR A 286 19.37 1.71 -1.72
C TYR A 286 18.04 2.02 -2.38
N TRP A 287 17.93 3.21 -2.97
CA TRP A 287 16.76 3.61 -3.74
C TRP A 287 16.93 3.21 -5.20
N SER A 288 16.73 1.93 -5.45
CA SER A 288 16.76 1.35 -6.80
C SER A 288 15.36 1.34 -7.37
N ILE A 289 15.00 2.42 -8.07
CA ILE A 289 13.68 2.58 -8.66
C ILE A 289 13.75 2.19 -10.12
N ASP A 290 12.93 1.22 -10.54
CA ASP A 290 12.79 0.87 -11.94
C ASP A 290 12.18 2.07 -12.71
N PRO A 291 12.85 2.58 -13.76
CA PRO A 291 12.38 3.77 -14.46
C PRO A 291 11.12 3.55 -15.32
N GLU A 292 10.74 2.30 -15.60
CA GLU A 292 9.56 1.95 -16.40
C GLU A 292 8.34 1.62 -15.53
N THR A 293 8.53 0.90 -14.42
CA THR A 293 7.44 0.50 -13.51
C THR A 293 7.28 1.42 -12.30
N TYR A 294 8.33 2.17 -11.95
CA TYR A 294 8.49 2.98 -10.74
C TYR A 294 8.54 2.17 -9.45
N GLU A 295 8.61 0.85 -9.56
CA GLU A 295 8.69 -0.04 -8.41
C GLU A 295 10.12 -0.05 -7.87
N GLU A 296 10.23 -0.20 -6.56
CA GLU A 296 11.51 -0.35 -5.91
C GLU A 296 12.02 -1.78 -6.07
N ASP A 297 13.21 -1.94 -6.63
CA ASP A 297 13.91 -3.22 -6.76
C ASP A 297 15.08 -3.25 -5.78
N SER A 298 14.79 -3.70 -4.56
CA SER A 298 15.78 -3.87 -3.49
C SER A 298 16.93 -4.83 -3.82
N SER A 299 16.84 -5.64 -4.88
CA SER A 299 17.92 -6.55 -5.30
C SER A 299 19.03 -5.87 -6.10
N ARG A 300 18.81 -4.61 -6.51
CA ARG A 300 19.75 -3.85 -7.32
C ARG A 300 20.41 -2.78 -6.48
N PHE A 301 21.71 -2.57 -6.69
CA PHE A 301 22.42 -1.46 -6.08
C PHE A 301 21.98 -0.12 -6.69
N SER A 302 22.00 0.95 -5.88
CA SER A 302 21.80 2.35 -6.30
C SER A 302 22.87 3.24 -5.66
N LEU A 303 23.31 4.27 -6.39
CA LEU A 303 24.17 5.32 -5.83
C LEU A 303 23.44 6.20 -4.81
N LEU A 304 22.10 6.24 -4.88
CA LEU A 304 21.24 6.99 -4.00
C LEU A 304 20.73 6.06 -2.90
N GLY A 305 20.92 6.44 -1.64
CA GLY A 305 20.54 5.59 -0.53
C GLY A 305 20.84 6.20 0.83
N TYR A 306 20.67 5.36 1.85
CA TYR A 306 20.94 5.68 3.24
C TYR A 306 21.86 4.61 3.83
N ARG A 307 23.09 5.00 4.20
CA ARG A 307 23.98 4.09 4.94
C ARG A 307 23.42 3.82 6.33
N TYR A 308 23.32 2.55 6.71
CA TYR A 308 22.91 2.20 8.05
C TYR A 308 23.96 2.64 9.07
N THR A 309 23.50 3.36 10.09
CA THR A 309 24.34 3.93 11.15
C THR A 309 24.37 3.04 12.39
N ASN A 310 23.21 2.58 12.83
CA ASN A 310 23.07 1.67 13.95
C ASN A 310 21.82 0.79 13.74
N PRO A 311 21.96 -0.55 13.64
CA PRO A 311 20.83 -1.45 13.49
C PRO A 311 19.74 -1.28 14.57
N LYS A 312 20.10 -0.85 15.79
CA LYS A 312 19.17 -0.65 16.91
C LYS A 312 18.25 0.57 16.75
N THR A 313 18.56 1.48 15.84
CA THR A 313 17.78 2.71 15.62
C THR A 313 17.03 2.71 14.30
N LEU A 314 17.12 1.62 13.52
CA LEU A 314 16.41 1.44 12.25
C LEU A 314 14.92 1.18 12.47
N SER A 315 14.25 2.18 13.02
CA SER A 315 12.84 2.15 13.37
C SER A 315 12.10 3.34 12.77
N LYS A 316 10.90 3.12 12.26
CA LYS A 316 10.02 4.15 11.70
C LYS A 316 9.78 5.27 12.70
N GLY A 317 9.92 6.51 12.23
CA GLY A 317 9.78 7.73 13.04
C GLY A 317 11.00 8.06 13.92
N GLN A 318 11.98 7.16 14.02
CA GLN A 318 13.30 7.45 14.62
C GLN A 318 14.36 7.66 13.55
N THR A 319 14.32 6.84 12.50
CA THR A 319 15.19 6.96 11.32
C THR A 319 14.34 7.35 10.12
N ILE A 320 14.72 8.46 9.48
CA ILE A 320 14.23 8.84 8.17
C ILE A 320 15.33 8.40 7.18
N LEU A 321 15.04 7.36 6.39
CA LEU A 321 15.91 6.99 5.26
C LEU A 321 15.99 8.20 4.31
N SER A 322 17.08 8.38 3.59
CA SER A 322 17.26 9.54 2.72
C SER A 322 17.81 9.13 1.37
N PHE A 323 17.59 9.97 0.35
CA PHE A 323 18.21 9.83 -0.96
C PHE A 323 19.58 10.52 -0.92
N GLN A 324 20.51 10.02 -0.11
CA GLN A 324 21.87 10.56 -0.08
C GLN A 324 22.72 9.93 -1.18
N ASN A 325 23.67 10.71 -1.66
CA ASN A 325 24.76 10.15 -2.45
C ASN A 325 25.70 9.35 -1.53
N LEU A 326 25.67 8.03 -1.67
CA LEU A 326 26.43 7.13 -0.79
C LEU A 326 27.94 7.28 -0.95
N PHE A 327 28.43 7.61 -2.14
CA PHE A 327 29.86 7.86 -2.36
C PHE A 327 30.34 9.17 -1.74
N ASN A 328 29.46 10.06 -1.27
CA ASN A 328 29.85 11.22 -0.47
C ASN A 328 30.14 10.86 1.00
N ASP A 329 29.59 9.75 1.51
CA ASP A 329 29.85 9.26 2.88
C ASP A 329 31.16 8.47 2.95
N GLU A 330 32.14 8.97 3.71
CA GLU A 330 33.46 8.34 3.89
C GLU A 330 33.37 6.95 4.54
N THR A 331 32.45 6.76 5.49
CA THR A 331 32.24 5.47 6.15
C THR A 331 31.65 4.47 5.17
N PHE A 332 30.72 4.91 4.31
CA PHE A 332 30.21 4.08 3.23
C PHE A 332 31.35 3.64 2.30
N ARG A 333 32.15 4.58 1.78
CA ARG A 333 33.26 4.27 0.87
C ARG A 333 34.24 3.27 1.49
N LYS A 334 34.60 3.46 2.76
CA LYS A 334 35.48 2.53 3.48
C LYS A 334 34.89 1.12 3.55
N ASN A 335 33.64 0.98 3.95
CA ASN A 335 33.00 -0.32 4.09
C ASN A 335 32.73 -0.98 2.73
N TYR A 336 32.34 -0.19 1.73
CA TYR A 336 32.14 -0.64 0.36
C TYR A 336 33.47 -1.10 -0.29
N TYR A 337 34.58 -0.43 0.00
CA TYR A 337 35.92 -0.91 -0.35
C TYR A 337 36.22 -2.28 0.26
N GLU A 338 35.98 -2.46 1.56
CA GLU A 338 36.24 -3.73 2.25
C GLU A 338 35.38 -4.87 1.68
N LEU A 339 34.09 -4.63 1.40
CA LEU A 339 33.22 -5.61 0.72
C LEU A 339 33.75 -6.01 -0.66
N ASN A 340 34.14 -5.03 -1.47
CA ASN A 340 34.67 -5.30 -2.80
C ASN A 340 36.04 -5.99 -2.75
N LEU A 341 36.85 -5.71 -1.74
CA LEU A 341 38.12 -6.40 -1.51
C LEU A 341 37.88 -7.87 -1.13
N MET A 342 36.92 -8.14 -0.25
CA MET A 342 36.50 -9.50 0.09
C MET A 342 35.99 -10.26 -1.14
N ARG A 343 35.20 -9.59 -2.00
CA ARG A 343 34.71 -10.16 -3.26
C ARG A 343 35.85 -10.49 -4.21
N LEU A 344 36.80 -9.56 -4.40
CA LEU A 344 37.99 -9.77 -5.23
C LEU A 344 38.85 -10.94 -4.74
N ASN A 345 38.95 -11.11 -3.42
CA ASN A 345 39.70 -12.19 -2.80
C ASN A 345 38.90 -13.50 -2.66
N GLY A 346 37.64 -13.56 -3.12
CA GLY A 346 36.81 -14.77 -3.09
C GLY A 346 36.36 -15.20 -1.69
N TYR A 347 36.09 -14.26 -0.79
CA TYR A 347 35.73 -14.58 0.61
C TYR A 347 34.29 -15.08 0.78
N PHE A 348 33.41 -14.75 -0.16
CA PHE A 348 31.99 -15.13 -0.15
C PHE A 348 31.79 -16.52 -0.74
N GLY A 349 30.98 -17.34 -0.08
CA GLY A 349 30.64 -18.68 -0.56
C GLY A 349 29.54 -19.33 0.26
N THR A 350 29.28 -20.60 -0.02
CA THR A 350 28.38 -21.45 0.77
C THR A 350 29.17 -22.62 1.34
N ALA A 351 29.23 -22.73 2.67
CA ALA A 351 29.96 -23.81 3.32
C ALA A 351 29.22 -25.14 3.15
N ALA A 352 29.93 -26.16 2.64
CA ALA A 352 29.38 -27.51 2.51
C ALA A 352 29.12 -28.15 3.89
N GLU A 353 28.32 -29.22 3.92
CA GLU A 353 28.06 -29.96 5.16
C GLU A 353 29.37 -30.45 5.80
N GLY A 354 29.60 -30.07 7.06
CA GLY A 354 30.82 -30.38 7.80
C GLY A 354 32.03 -29.48 7.49
N GLN A 355 31.94 -28.59 6.49
CA GLN A 355 32.95 -27.57 6.24
C GLN A 355 32.81 -26.41 7.25
N LYS A 356 33.94 -25.92 7.77
CA LYS A 356 33.95 -24.75 8.63
C LYS A 356 33.80 -23.47 7.82
N ALA A 357 33.15 -22.49 8.44
CA ALA A 357 33.15 -21.11 7.97
C ALA A 357 33.55 -20.19 9.11
N ALA A 358 34.35 -19.16 8.82
CA ALA A 358 34.75 -18.19 9.84
C ALA A 358 33.59 -17.34 10.33
N VAL A 359 32.73 -16.95 9.39
CA VAL A 359 31.51 -16.17 9.64
C VAL A 359 30.34 -16.85 8.93
N ARG A 360 29.23 -17.05 9.64
CA ARG A 360 27.95 -17.50 9.07
C ARG A 360 26.83 -16.57 9.52
N PHE A 361 25.75 -16.53 8.75
CA PHE A 361 24.56 -15.77 9.12
C PHE A 361 23.39 -16.70 9.32
N GLU A 362 22.59 -16.40 10.33
CA GLU A 362 21.39 -17.17 10.61
C GLU A 362 20.27 -16.27 11.12
N THR A 363 19.06 -16.60 10.69
CA THR A 363 17.84 -15.91 11.09
C THR A 363 17.06 -16.79 12.05
N GLY A 364 16.64 -16.22 13.18
CA GLY A 364 15.92 -16.97 14.20
C GLY A 364 15.36 -16.10 15.31
N ASP A 365 14.69 -16.75 16.25
CA ASP A 365 14.17 -16.11 17.45
C ASP A 365 15.28 -15.89 18.50
N LEU A 366 14.89 -15.23 19.59
CA LEU A 366 15.80 -14.99 20.72
C LEU A 366 16.26 -16.29 21.39
N ALA A 367 15.45 -17.35 21.44
CA ALA A 367 15.86 -18.60 22.06
C ALA A 367 17.03 -19.25 21.33
N LYS A 368 16.99 -19.24 20.00
CA LYS A 368 18.06 -19.74 19.16
C LYS A 368 19.33 -18.90 19.31
N TYR A 369 19.21 -17.58 19.38
CA TYR A 369 20.35 -16.70 19.67
C TYR A 369 21.00 -17.01 21.03
N GLU A 370 20.21 -17.18 22.10
CA GLU A 370 20.72 -17.53 23.43
C GLU A 370 21.38 -18.92 23.46
N SER A 371 20.88 -19.87 22.65
CA SER A 371 21.52 -21.18 22.52
C SER A 371 22.97 -21.07 22.03
N TYR A 372 23.28 -20.10 21.17
CA TYR A 372 24.64 -19.83 20.71
C TYR A 372 25.52 -19.10 21.73
N ARG A 373 24.93 -18.44 22.73
CA ARG A 373 25.68 -17.82 23.84
C ARG A 373 26.10 -18.82 24.92
N SER A 374 25.58 -20.05 24.87
CA SER A 374 25.96 -21.10 25.82
C SER A 374 27.45 -21.45 25.73
N GLU A 375 28.01 -21.95 26.83
CA GLU A 375 29.41 -22.38 26.88
C GLU A 375 29.69 -23.51 25.87
N ASP A 376 28.73 -24.42 25.70
CA ASP A 376 28.81 -25.59 24.79
C ASP A 376 28.66 -25.22 23.29
N SER A 377 28.25 -24.00 22.97
CA SER A 377 28.16 -23.52 21.59
C SER A 377 29.55 -23.43 20.95
N LYS A 378 29.64 -23.76 19.65
CA LYS A 378 30.85 -23.57 18.83
C LYS A 378 30.98 -22.15 18.26
N TYR A 379 30.02 -21.28 18.54
CA TYR A 379 29.93 -19.97 17.93
C TYR A 379 29.86 -18.84 18.96
N TYR A 380 30.43 -17.69 18.61
CA TYR A 380 30.13 -16.41 19.25
C TYR A 380 29.09 -15.67 18.39
N PRO A 381 27.86 -15.46 18.89
CA PRO A 381 26.83 -14.78 18.12
C PRO A 381 26.90 -13.25 18.30
N VAL A 382 26.63 -12.50 17.23
CA VAL A 382 26.51 -11.03 17.19
C VAL A 382 25.23 -10.68 16.43
N ILE A 383 24.35 -9.88 17.02
CA ILE A 383 23.13 -9.41 16.33
C ILE A 383 23.52 -8.39 15.27
N VAL A 384 23.15 -8.64 14.02
CA VAL A 384 23.37 -7.70 12.89
C VAL A 384 22.07 -7.09 12.36
N LYS A 385 20.93 -7.75 12.59
CA LYS A 385 19.59 -7.20 12.33
C LYS A 385 18.67 -7.54 13.50
N TYR A 386 17.98 -6.55 14.01
CA TYR A 386 16.94 -6.71 15.02
C TYR A 386 15.62 -7.12 14.36
N PRO A 387 14.70 -7.81 15.08
CA PRO A 387 13.35 -8.04 14.59
C PRO A 387 12.71 -6.70 14.25
N SER A 388 12.08 -6.60 13.08
CA SER A 388 11.26 -5.45 12.70
C SER A 388 9.83 -5.91 12.47
N VAL A 389 8.87 -5.05 12.82
CA VAL A 389 7.49 -5.16 12.39
C VAL A 389 7.45 -4.80 10.91
N ASP A 390 7.17 -5.78 10.08
CA ASP A 390 6.89 -5.62 8.65
C ASP A 390 5.38 -5.68 8.35
N VAL A 391 5.03 -5.62 7.07
CA VAL A 391 3.63 -5.66 6.60
C VAL A 391 2.96 -6.97 7.00
N ASP A 392 3.66 -8.10 6.93
CA ASP A 392 3.13 -9.41 7.27
C ASP A 392 2.84 -9.48 8.77
N ASP A 393 3.78 -9.08 9.64
CA ASP A 393 3.59 -9.09 11.10
C ASP A 393 2.34 -8.31 11.54
N VAL A 394 2.00 -7.24 10.81
CA VAL A 394 0.85 -6.37 11.12
C VAL A 394 -0.46 -6.98 10.63
N TYR A 395 -0.50 -7.38 9.36
CA TYR A 395 -1.75 -7.69 8.67
C TYR A 395 -2.06 -9.18 8.55
N LYS A 396 -1.10 -10.07 8.84
CA LYS A 396 -1.27 -11.52 8.65
C LYS A 396 -2.47 -12.09 9.39
N ASN A 397 -2.73 -11.65 10.63
CA ASN A 397 -3.83 -12.16 11.44
C ASN A 397 -4.49 -11.05 12.26
N MET A 398 -5.74 -10.71 11.95
CA MET A 398 -6.47 -9.69 12.69
C MET A 398 -7.93 -10.05 12.89
N PHE A 399 -8.59 -9.40 13.84
CA PHE A 399 -10.04 -9.40 13.98
C PHE A 399 -10.62 -8.01 13.72
N GLY A 400 -11.58 -7.94 12.81
CA GLY A 400 -12.37 -6.75 12.54
C GLY A 400 -13.83 -6.91 12.96
N VAL A 401 -14.54 -5.79 13.02
CA VAL A 401 -15.99 -5.75 13.19
C VAL A 401 -16.61 -5.23 11.89
N CYS A 402 -17.56 -5.98 11.33
CA CYS A 402 -18.23 -5.61 10.09
C CYS A 402 -19.06 -4.32 10.26
N ALA A 403 -19.06 -3.46 9.25
CA ALA A 403 -19.81 -2.20 9.21
C ALA A 403 -21.32 -2.39 9.43
N TYR A 404 -21.84 -3.58 9.11
CA TYR A 404 -23.26 -3.94 9.24
C TYR A 404 -23.59 -4.70 10.53
N THR A 405 -22.65 -4.80 11.49
CA THR A 405 -22.90 -5.45 12.78
C THR A 405 -24.15 -4.92 13.45
N VAL A 406 -24.88 -5.80 14.14
CA VAL A 406 -26.06 -5.40 14.93
C VAL A 406 -25.66 -4.65 16.20
N ASN A 407 -24.44 -4.84 16.72
CA ASN A 407 -23.96 -4.14 17.91
C ASN A 407 -22.43 -4.10 17.98
N LEU A 408 -21.84 -2.92 17.75
CA LEU A 408 -20.40 -2.70 17.81
C LEU A 408 -19.84 -2.91 19.23
N SER A 409 -20.47 -2.30 20.24
CA SER A 409 -19.97 -2.35 21.61
C SER A 409 -19.92 -3.79 22.14
N ARG A 410 -20.93 -4.60 21.82
CA ARG A 410 -20.98 -6.01 22.21
C ARG A 410 -19.95 -6.85 21.47
N SER A 411 -19.77 -6.61 20.17
CA SER A 411 -18.72 -7.26 19.39
C SER A 411 -17.33 -6.99 19.99
N MET A 412 -17.09 -5.75 20.41
CA MET A 412 -15.84 -5.33 21.05
C MET A 412 -15.64 -5.93 22.46
N GLN A 413 -16.71 -6.17 23.23
CA GLN A 413 -16.63 -6.91 24.49
C GLN A 413 -16.15 -8.36 24.29
N ILE A 414 -16.66 -9.03 23.25
CA ILE A 414 -16.24 -10.40 22.91
C ILE A 414 -14.78 -10.42 22.47
N LEU A 415 -14.37 -9.51 21.58
CA LEU A 415 -12.96 -9.39 21.15
C LEU A 415 -12.01 -9.06 22.30
N THR A 416 -12.41 -8.17 23.21
CA THR A 416 -11.66 -7.89 24.44
C THR A 416 -11.49 -9.14 25.28
N TYR A 417 -12.53 -9.96 25.39
CA TYR A 417 -12.47 -11.17 26.19
C TYR A 417 -11.60 -12.26 25.55
N LEU A 418 -11.70 -12.44 24.23
CA LEU A 418 -10.80 -13.29 23.44
C LEU A 418 -9.32 -12.90 23.59
N THR A 419 -9.05 -11.60 23.74
CA THR A 419 -7.69 -11.05 23.83
C THR A 419 -7.09 -11.14 25.24
N THR A 420 -7.93 -11.20 26.28
CA THR A 420 -7.50 -10.97 27.68
C THR A 420 -7.83 -12.11 28.64
N ASN A 421 -8.62 -13.09 28.24
CA ASN A 421 -9.01 -14.21 29.11
C ASN A 421 -8.46 -15.54 28.58
N VAL A 422 -7.58 -16.16 29.38
CA VAL A 422 -6.91 -17.42 29.07
C VAL A 422 -7.91 -18.55 28.79
N ASP A 423 -8.94 -18.74 29.62
CA ASP A 423 -9.86 -19.87 29.48
C ASP A 423 -10.71 -19.73 28.20
N PHE A 424 -11.25 -18.53 27.94
CA PHE A 424 -12.06 -18.27 26.75
C PHE A 424 -11.24 -18.35 25.46
N ARG A 425 -10.01 -17.83 25.48
CA ARG A 425 -9.08 -17.93 24.34
C ARG A 425 -8.76 -19.39 24.01
N ASN A 426 -8.48 -20.21 25.03
CA ASN A 426 -8.12 -21.61 24.85
C ASN A 426 -9.34 -22.51 24.56
N LEU A 427 -10.54 -22.14 25.01
CA LEU A 427 -11.78 -22.79 24.60
C LEU A 427 -12.00 -22.69 23.09
N ILE A 428 -11.80 -21.49 22.53
CA ILE A 428 -11.91 -21.28 21.07
C ILE A 428 -10.73 -21.95 20.34
N GLN A 429 -9.54 -22.00 20.94
CA GLN A 429 -8.35 -22.61 20.34
C GLN A 429 -8.42 -24.14 20.21
N TYR A 430 -8.71 -24.79 21.33
CA TYR A 430 -8.47 -26.22 21.55
C TYR A 430 -9.76 -26.97 21.89
N GLY A 431 -10.86 -26.28 22.17
CA GLY A 431 -12.13 -26.90 22.59
C GLY A 431 -12.26 -27.02 24.11
N GLU A 432 -13.00 -28.01 24.59
CA GLU A 432 -13.26 -28.24 26.01
C GLU A 432 -12.11 -29.03 26.67
N GLU A 433 -11.64 -28.56 27.83
CA GLU A 433 -10.65 -29.27 28.64
C GLU A 433 -11.19 -30.63 29.11
N ASP A 434 -10.30 -31.63 29.18
CA ASP A 434 -10.58 -33.05 29.45
C ASP A 434 -11.45 -33.77 28.40
N VAL A 435 -11.84 -33.09 27.32
CA VAL A 435 -12.55 -33.68 26.16
C VAL A 435 -11.68 -33.59 24.91
N ASP A 436 -11.28 -32.37 24.56
CA ASP A 436 -10.48 -32.08 23.37
C ASP A 436 -8.98 -32.05 23.65
N TYR A 437 -8.62 -31.50 24.81
CA TYR A 437 -7.23 -31.36 25.26
C TYR A 437 -7.13 -31.49 26.78
N LYS A 438 -5.92 -31.75 27.28
CA LYS A 438 -5.60 -31.75 28.70
C LYS A 438 -4.42 -30.82 28.99
N LYS A 439 -4.45 -30.12 30.12
CA LYS A 439 -3.32 -29.32 30.58
C LYS A 439 -2.23 -30.20 31.21
N THR A 440 -0.99 -29.97 30.80
CA THR A 440 0.21 -30.53 31.42
C THR A 440 0.96 -29.42 32.13
N VAL A 441 1.16 -29.57 33.44
CA VAL A 441 1.80 -28.56 34.30
C VAL A 441 3.16 -29.07 34.74
N ASP A 442 4.22 -28.33 34.40
CA ASP A 442 5.57 -28.54 34.92
C ASP A 442 6.07 -27.26 35.61
N GLY A 443 6.11 -27.26 36.94
CA GLY A 443 6.38 -26.06 37.73
C GLY A 443 5.34 -24.95 37.48
N ASN A 444 5.80 -23.81 36.96
CA ASN A 444 4.96 -22.66 36.58
C ASN A 444 4.53 -22.68 35.10
N VAL A 445 4.91 -23.71 34.35
CA VAL A 445 4.69 -23.78 32.92
C VAL A 445 3.51 -24.70 32.61
N VAL A 446 2.61 -24.25 31.75
CA VAL A 446 1.42 -24.99 31.32
C VAL A 446 1.50 -25.21 29.82
N THR A 447 1.50 -26.47 29.39
CA THR A 447 1.38 -26.90 27.99
C THR A 447 0.10 -27.73 27.83
N ILE A 448 -0.22 -28.14 26.61
CA ILE A 448 -1.35 -29.04 26.35
C ILE A 448 -0.90 -30.41 25.82
N GLU A 449 -1.72 -31.42 26.10
CA GLU A 449 -1.74 -32.72 25.45
C GLU A 449 -3.05 -32.82 24.67
N ARG A 450 -2.99 -33.10 23.36
CA ARG A 450 -4.17 -33.29 22.51
C ARG A 450 -4.85 -34.62 22.84
N LEU A 451 -6.15 -34.61 23.11
CA LEU A 451 -6.94 -35.83 23.35
C LEU A 451 -7.66 -36.31 22.09
N GLN A 452 -8.01 -35.39 21.18
CA GLN A 452 -8.56 -35.70 19.85
C GLN A 452 -8.15 -34.65 18.81
N GLU A 453 -8.25 -35.03 17.52
CA GLU A 453 -7.88 -34.20 16.37
C GLU A 453 -9.09 -33.58 15.65
N THR A 454 -10.30 -33.72 16.21
CA THR A 454 -11.57 -33.29 15.58
C THR A 454 -11.77 -31.77 15.62
N TYR A 455 -11.13 -31.08 16.56
CA TYR A 455 -11.23 -29.63 16.69
C TYR A 455 -9.91 -29.04 17.20
N MET A 456 -9.15 -28.40 16.31
CA MET A 456 -7.97 -27.61 16.64
C MET A 456 -7.87 -26.45 15.66
N MET A 457 -7.72 -25.24 16.18
CA MET A 457 -7.53 -24.05 15.37
C MET A 457 -6.04 -23.74 15.19
N ASP A 458 -5.68 -22.87 14.26
CA ASP A 458 -4.33 -22.30 14.23
C ASP A 458 -4.19 -21.27 15.36
N VAL A 459 -3.19 -21.45 16.23
CA VAL A 459 -2.93 -20.59 17.39
C VAL A 459 -2.66 -19.13 17.02
N PHE A 460 -2.15 -18.86 15.82
CA PHE A 460 -1.89 -17.50 15.35
C PHE A 460 -3.11 -16.84 14.71
N LYS A 461 -4.13 -17.62 14.29
CA LYS A 461 -5.36 -17.11 13.64
C LYS A 461 -6.52 -16.82 14.59
N THR A 462 -6.42 -17.23 15.85
CA THR A 462 -7.56 -17.28 16.79
C THR A 462 -7.48 -16.29 17.95
N GLY A 463 -6.55 -15.33 17.91
CA GLY A 463 -6.44 -14.25 18.88
C GLY A 463 -5.04 -14.13 19.47
N ASN A 464 -4.95 -13.50 20.65
CA ASN A 464 -3.68 -13.28 21.37
C ASN A 464 -2.96 -14.61 21.68
N ALA A 465 -1.80 -14.84 21.05
CA ALA A 465 -1.02 -16.06 21.21
C ALA A 465 -0.34 -16.14 22.59
N PHE A 466 0.02 -15.01 23.19
CA PHE A 466 0.74 -14.97 24.47
C PHE A 466 -0.07 -15.44 25.69
N ILE A 467 -1.38 -15.66 25.51
CA ILE A 467 -2.27 -16.25 26.53
C ILE A 467 -2.84 -17.60 26.08
N ALA A 468 -2.45 -18.12 24.92
CA ALA A 468 -2.74 -19.49 24.52
C ALA A 468 -1.78 -20.44 25.25
N TYR A 469 -2.20 -21.66 25.52
CA TYR A 469 -1.26 -22.68 26.02
C TYR A 469 -0.37 -23.17 24.87
N PRO A 470 0.95 -23.27 25.02
CA PRO A 470 1.82 -23.87 24.01
C PRO A 470 1.44 -25.33 23.74
N ASP A 471 1.47 -25.69 22.46
CA ASP A 471 1.21 -27.04 21.96
C ASP A 471 2.51 -27.70 21.48
N PRO A 472 3.11 -28.62 22.27
CA PRO A 472 4.32 -29.32 21.89
C PRO A 472 4.19 -30.13 20.59
N ALA A 473 2.98 -30.54 20.19
CA ALA A 473 2.76 -31.25 18.93
C ALA A 473 2.92 -30.34 17.69
N LYS A 474 3.04 -29.02 17.90
CA LYS A 474 3.31 -27.99 16.89
C LYS A 474 4.67 -27.31 17.11
N ASP A 475 5.60 -27.99 17.78
CA ASP A 475 6.95 -27.49 18.09
C ASP A 475 6.98 -26.20 18.92
N LEU A 476 5.91 -25.90 19.66
CA LEU A 476 5.87 -24.76 20.58
C LEU A 476 6.44 -25.15 21.93
N THR A 477 7.61 -24.58 22.26
CA THR A 477 8.26 -24.81 23.56
C THR A 477 7.46 -24.20 24.70
N ALA A 478 7.71 -24.70 25.90
CA ALA A 478 6.99 -24.30 27.11
C ALA A 478 7.19 -22.80 27.47
N ASP A 479 8.33 -22.22 27.07
CA ASP A 479 8.75 -20.85 27.32
C ASP A 479 8.61 -19.90 26.11
N VAL A 480 8.05 -20.38 24.99
CA VAL A 480 7.95 -19.66 23.71
C VAL A 480 7.34 -18.25 23.86
N TRP A 481 6.34 -18.10 24.73
CA TRP A 481 5.68 -16.81 24.98
C TRP A 481 6.51 -15.82 25.79
N GLU A 482 7.33 -16.30 26.73
CA GLU A 482 8.23 -15.43 27.50
C GLU A 482 9.42 -14.96 26.66
N ILE A 483 9.92 -15.84 25.78
CA ILE A 483 10.91 -15.50 24.76
C ILE A 483 10.32 -14.48 23.78
N GLY A 484 9.13 -14.76 23.24
CA GLY A 484 8.47 -13.87 22.28
C GLY A 484 8.18 -12.48 22.87
N LYS A 485 7.80 -12.38 24.15
CA LYS A 485 7.65 -11.08 24.83
C LYS A 485 8.95 -10.31 24.96
N LYS A 486 10.10 -10.98 25.15
CA LYS A 486 11.42 -10.33 25.15
C LYS A 486 11.74 -9.81 23.77
N GLN A 487 11.57 -10.65 22.76
CA GLN A 487 11.78 -10.29 21.36
C GLN A 487 10.91 -9.09 20.92
N ASN A 488 9.63 -9.06 21.30
CA ASN A 488 8.74 -7.94 20.99
C ASN A 488 9.18 -6.61 21.63
N ARG A 489 9.99 -6.63 22.70
CA ARG A 489 10.55 -5.40 23.30
C ARG A 489 11.77 -4.88 22.53
N ASP A 490 12.47 -5.77 21.83
CA ASP A 490 13.58 -5.43 20.96
C ASP A 490 13.12 -5.11 19.53
N ALA A 491 11.84 -5.38 19.21
CA ALA A 491 11.29 -5.19 17.88
C ALA A 491 11.22 -3.71 17.47
N LEU A 492 11.76 -3.44 16.29
CA LEU A 492 11.72 -2.15 15.62
C LEU A 492 10.49 -2.06 14.71
N ILE A 493 10.15 -0.88 14.20
CA ILE A 493 9.15 -0.74 13.13
C ILE A 493 9.92 -0.54 11.83
N GLU A 494 9.68 -1.34 10.79
CA GLU A 494 10.37 -1.15 9.51
C GLU A 494 10.23 0.32 9.04
N PRO A 495 11.32 1.06 8.74
CA PRO A 495 11.24 2.47 8.37
C PRO A 495 10.29 2.74 7.20
N LEU A 496 10.18 1.78 6.27
CA LEU A 496 9.33 1.83 5.08
C LEU A 496 7.97 1.13 5.26
N LEU A 497 7.55 0.81 6.48
CA LEU A 497 6.24 0.21 6.71
C LEU A 497 5.12 1.10 6.13
N ASN A 498 4.26 0.56 5.26
CA ASN A 498 3.21 1.28 4.51
C ASN A 498 3.75 2.34 3.53
N PHE A 499 4.97 2.19 3.06
CA PHE A 499 5.52 2.97 1.96
C PHE A 499 5.29 2.27 0.63
N ASP A 500 4.74 2.99 -0.34
CA ASP A 500 4.65 2.55 -1.73
C ASP A 500 5.06 3.73 -2.61
N PHE A 501 6.32 3.72 -3.05
CA PHE A 501 6.85 4.78 -3.89
C PHE A 501 6.10 4.89 -5.22
N ALA A 502 5.79 3.75 -5.84
CA ALA A 502 5.12 3.72 -7.14
C ALA A 502 3.72 4.34 -7.05
N ALA A 503 2.95 4.00 -6.02
CA ALA A 503 1.64 4.61 -5.78
C ALA A 503 1.74 6.11 -5.50
N LEU A 504 2.71 6.55 -4.68
CA LEU A 504 2.93 7.97 -4.38
C LEU A 504 3.36 8.77 -5.62
N ALA A 505 4.28 8.22 -6.42
CA ALA A 505 4.70 8.81 -7.68
C ALA A 505 3.51 8.98 -8.62
N LYS A 506 2.70 7.93 -8.81
CA LYS A 506 1.49 7.96 -9.65
C LYS A 506 0.45 8.97 -9.13
N ALA A 507 0.23 9.01 -7.82
CA ALA A 507 -0.74 9.90 -7.18
C ALA A 507 -0.34 11.38 -7.21
N SER A 508 0.95 11.69 -7.20
CA SER A 508 1.46 13.08 -7.21
C SER A 508 1.00 13.90 -8.45
N GLY A 509 0.55 13.22 -9.51
CA GLY A 509 -0.01 13.81 -10.73
C GLY A 509 -1.47 14.25 -10.64
N ALA A 510 -2.22 13.83 -9.61
CA ALA A 510 -3.64 14.16 -9.50
C ALA A 510 -3.90 15.62 -9.06
N ALA A 511 -2.84 16.37 -8.71
CA ALA A 511 -2.95 17.72 -8.14
C ALA A 511 -2.44 18.86 -9.03
N ALA A 512 -1.83 18.61 -10.20
CA ALA A 512 -1.36 19.70 -11.05
C ALA A 512 -1.33 19.31 -12.54
N ALA A 513 -1.84 20.21 -13.38
CA ALA A 513 -1.78 20.21 -14.84
C ALA A 513 -2.79 19.34 -15.62
N SER A 514 -4.03 19.30 -15.13
CA SER A 514 -5.15 19.66 -16.00
C SER A 514 -6.14 20.41 -15.13
N ASP A 515 -6.10 21.74 -15.16
CA ASP A 515 -7.25 22.55 -14.77
C ASP A 515 -8.06 22.77 -16.04
N PRO A 516 -9.09 21.97 -16.33
CA PRO A 516 -10.05 22.35 -17.34
C PRO A 516 -10.71 23.66 -16.87
N LYS A 517 -10.82 24.61 -17.81
CA LYS A 517 -11.23 25.99 -17.56
C LYS A 517 -12.48 26.02 -16.69
N VAL A 518 -12.38 26.67 -15.53
CA VAL A 518 -13.50 26.93 -14.62
C VAL A 518 -14.57 27.72 -15.40
N GLY A 519 -15.62 27.02 -15.81
CA GLY A 519 -16.87 27.66 -16.21
C GLY A 519 -17.44 28.41 -15.02
N SER A 520 -18.21 29.47 -15.27
CA SER A 520 -18.81 30.34 -14.25
C SER A 520 -19.80 29.61 -13.29
N SER A 521 -19.93 28.28 -13.43
CA SER A 521 -20.93 27.35 -12.90
C SER A 521 -20.42 26.41 -11.80
N GLY A 522 -19.11 26.28 -11.54
CA GLY A 522 -18.58 25.52 -10.39
C GLY A 522 -18.33 24.02 -10.56
N PHE A 523 -18.55 23.46 -11.76
CA PHE A 523 -18.06 22.12 -12.14
C PHE A 523 -17.07 22.23 -13.31
N THR A 524 -16.11 21.32 -13.29
CA THR A 524 -15.19 21.03 -14.37
C THR A 524 -15.56 19.65 -14.93
N TYR A 525 -15.72 19.49 -16.24
CA TYR A 525 -16.02 18.18 -16.82
C TYR A 525 -15.26 17.95 -18.11
N SER A 526 -14.90 16.70 -18.36
CA SER A 526 -14.45 16.20 -19.66
C SER A 526 -15.39 15.10 -20.09
N TRP A 527 -15.63 14.99 -21.38
CA TRP A 527 -16.41 13.89 -21.93
C TRP A 527 -15.79 13.42 -23.22
N SER A 528 -15.93 12.13 -23.48
CA SER A 528 -15.44 11.45 -24.67
C SER A 528 -16.51 10.48 -25.14
N THR A 529 -16.64 10.37 -26.46
CA THR A 529 -17.65 9.54 -27.13
C THR A 529 -17.02 8.78 -28.27
N GLY A 530 -17.79 7.86 -28.86
CA GLY A 530 -17.32 7.02 -29.97
C GLY A 530 -16.58 5.78 -29.51
N TYR A 531 -16.68 5.38 -28.24
CA TYR A 531 -16.07 4.13 -27.77
C TYR A 531 -16.80 2.93 -28.34
N SER A 532 -16.06 2.02 -28.98
CA SER A 532 -16.61 0.74 -29.42
C SER A 532 -16.87 -0.17 -28.22
N ARG A 533 -18.00 -0.88 -28.24
CA ARG A 533 -18.39 -1.88 -27.24
C ARG A 533 -17.29 -2.90 -27.01
N GLU A 534 -16.65 -3.32 -28.09
CA GLU A 534 -15.57 -4.31 -28.11
C GLU A 534 -14.46 -3.94 -27.14
N VAL A 535 -14.03 -2.67 -27.15
CA VAL A 535 -12.95 -2.21 -26.26
C VAL A 535 -13.40 -2.15 -24.81
N LEU A 536 -14.57 -1.58 -24.54
CA LEU A 536 -15.07 -1.45 -23.17
C LEU A 536 -15.48 -2.80 -22.57
N SER A 537 -15.82 -3.78 -23.41
CA SER A 537 -16.17 -5.14 -23.00
C SER A 537 -14.98 -5.99 -22.54
N GLN A 538 -13.75 -5.47 -22.66
CA GLN A 538 -12.56 -6.10 -22.07
C GLN A 538 -12.56 -6.03 -20.54
N ASN A 539 -13.33 -5.10 -19.94
CA ASN A 539 -13.61 -5.10 -18.51
C ASN A 539 -14.84 -5.97 -18.23
N ASP A 540 -14.66 -7.02 -17.42
CA ASP A 540 -15.69 -8.01 -17.15
C ASP A 540 -16.96 -7.39 -16.53
N TYR A 541 -16.82 -6.33 -15.73
CA TYR A 541 -17.95 -5.63 -15.11
C TYR A 541 -18.70 -4.77 -16.12
N LEU A 542 -17.99 -3.94 -16.91
CA LEU A 542 -18.62 -3.15 -17.97
C LEU A 542 -19.29 -4.06 -18.99
N LYS A 543 -18.67 -5.18 -19.33
CA LYS A 543 -19.27 -6.22 -20.15
C LYS A 543 -20.57 -6.75 -19.55
N ALA A 544 -20.54 -7.18 -18.28
CA ALA A 544 -21.73 -7.70 -17.61
C ALA A 544 -22.84 -6.65 -17.52
N TRP A 545 -22.50 -5.39 -17.25
CA TRP A 545 -23.44 -4.27 -17.22
C TRP A 545 -24.05 -3.99 -18.60
N MET A 546 -23.25 -3.92 -19.67
CA MET A 546 -23.74 -3.73 -21.05
C MET A 546 -24.59 -4.92 -21.52
N ASP A 547 -24.16 -6.16 -21.25
CA ASP A 547 -24.94 -7.37 -21.56
C ASP A 547 -26.27 -7.40 -20.78
N SER A 548 -26.30 -6.85 -19.55
CA SER A 548 -27.53 -6.68 -18.76
C SER A 548 -28.44 -5.59 -19.32
N ALA A 549 -27.87 -4.47 -19.77
CA ALA A 549 -28.57 -3.40 -20.46
C ALA A 549 -29.24 -3.91 -21.75
N ASP A 550 -28.53 -4.69 -22.56
CA ASP A 550 -29.11 -5.27 -23.78
C ASP A 550 -30.25 -6.23 -23.49
N ARG A 551 -30.10 -7.07 -22.47
CA ARG A 551 -31.17 -7.97 -22.02
C ARG A 551 -32.38 -7.20 -21.47
N SER A 552 -32.17 -5.99 -20.96
CA SER A 552 -33.24 -5.11 -20.46
C SER A 552 -34.03 -4.42 -21.60
N GLY A 553 -33.53 -4.48 -22.85
CA GLY A 553 -34.19 -3.93 -24.03
C GLY A 553 -33.46 -2.72 -24.64
N LYS A 554 -34.05 -2.17 -25.71
CA LYS A 554 -33.53 -0.98 -26.41
C LYS A 554 -33.78 0.28 -25.57
N GLY A 555 -32.74 1.07 -25.28
CA GLY A 555 -32.83 2.29 -24.48
C GLY A 555 -31.48 2.90 -24.13
N VAL A 556 -31.51 3.89 -23.23
CA VAL A 556 -30.32 4.54 -22.66
C VAL A 556 -30.11 4.08 -21.23
N TYR A 557 -28.90 3.60 -20.96
CA TYR A 557 -28.47 3.07 -19.66
C TYR A 557 -27.33 3.92 -19.13
N VAL A 558 -27.37 4.18 -17.83
CA VAL A 558 -26.39 5.03 -17.15
C VAL A 558 -25.77 4.26 -15.99
N LEU A 559 -24.46 4.14 -16.00
CA LEU A 559 -23.67 3.66 -14.87
C LEU A 559 -22.89 4.84 -14.31
N HIS A 560 -23.23 5.21 -13.09
CA HIS A 560 -22.56 6.26 -12.36
C HIS A 560 -21.58 5.65 -11.37
N THR A 561 -20.33 6.08 -11.47
CA THR A 561 -19.25 5.69 -10.57
C THR A 561 -18.69 6.95 -9.93
N CYS A 562 -18.38 6.89 -8.64
CA CYS A 562 -17.80 8.03 -7.94
C CYS A 562 -16.64 7.59 -7.06
N ALA A 563 -15.66 8.48 -6.93
CA ALA A 563 -14.71 8.51 -5.83
C ALA A 563 -14.99 9.80 -5.04
N SER A 564 -15.28 9.68 -3.75
CA SER A 564 -15.36 10.86 -2.90
C SER A 564 -13.95 11.20 -2.43
N ASN A 565 -13.52 12.45 -2.64
CA ASN A 565 -12.42 13.05 -1.90
C ASN A 565 -13.04 14.21 -1.08
N VAL A 566 -13.00 14.20 0.25
CA VAL A 566 -13.53 15.30 1.11
C VAL A 566 -12.81 16.61 0.77
N GLY A 567 -13.57 17.71 0.89
CA GLY A 567 -13.20 19.06 0.46
C GLY A 567 -14.25 19.75 -0.41
N GLN A 568 -15.41 19.11 -0.61
CA GLN A 568 -16.49 19.51 -1.53
C GLN A 568 -16.24 19.22 -3.02
N ASN A 569 -15.13 18.61 -3.41
CA ASN A 569 -14.85 18.27 -4.80
C ASN A 569 -15.31 16.83 -5.12
N LEU A 570 -16.27 16.68 -6.04
CA LEU A 570 -16.74 15.41 -6.55
C LEU A 570 -15.86 14.94 -7.70
N TYR A 571 -15.36 13.71 -7.65
CA TYR A 571 -14.85 12.98 -8.82
C TYR A 571 -15.88 11.92 -9.20
N ALA A 572 -16.52 12.09 -10.34
CA ALA A 572 -17.51 11.14 -10.83
C ALA A 572 -17.21 10.79 -12.28
N THR A 573 -17.26 9.51 -12.61
CA THR A 573 -17.25 9.04 -13.99
C THR A 573 -18.58 8.39 -14.31
N VAL A 574 -19.23 8.89 -15.35
CA VAL A 574 -20.52 8.40 -15.81
C VAL A 574 -20.34 7.75 -17.18
N TYR A 575 -20.76 6.49 -17.25
CA TYR A 575 -20.81 5.71 -18.48
C TYR A 575 -22.24 5.73 -19.00
N TYR A 576 -22.42 6.28 -20.18
CA TYR A 576 -23.67 6.22 -20.91
C TYR A 576 -23.56 5.18 -21.99
N TYR A 577 -24.51 4.25 -21.98
CA TYR A 577 -24.64 3.24 -23.00
C TYR A 577 -26.02 3.38 -23.64
N ASN A 578 -26.05 3.77 -24.91
CA ASN A 578 -27.27 3.79 -25.70
C ASN A 578 -27.20 2.66 -26.72
N ASN A 579 -28.12 1.71 -26.70
CA ASN A 579 -28.19 0.59 -27.64
C ASN A 579 -29.36 0.72 -28.65
N ASN A 580 -29.86 1.94 -28.84
CA ASN A 580 -31.02 2.25 -29.66
C ASN A 580 -30.80 3.48 -30.56
N ILE A 581 -29.61 3.62 -31.16
CA ILE A 581 -29.26 4.83 -31.93
C ILE A 581 -28.46 4.55 -33.21
N LYS A 582 -28.61 5.43 -34.19
CA LYS A 582 -27.81 5.54 -35.42
C LYS A 582 -27.39 7.00 -35.62
N ASN A 583 -26.18 7.21 -36.12
CA ASN A 583 -25.59 8.54 -36.32
C ASN A 583 -25.66 9.38 -35.03
N ALA A 584 -25.13 8.82 -33.95
CA ALA A 584 -25.17 9.45 -32.65
C ALA A 584 -24.38 10.77 -32.67
N ASP A 585 -24.98 11.78 -32.07
CA ASP A 585 -24.37 13.06 -31.71
C ASP A 585 -24.61 13.21 -30.22
N VAL A 586 -23.60 13.55 -29.44
CA VAL A 586 -23.78 13.71 -27.99
C VAL A 586 -23.38 15.13 -27.66
N LYS A 587 -24.27 15.83 -26.94
CA LYS A 587 -24.03 17.19 -26.49
C LYS A 587 -24.20 17.25 -24.99
N VAL A 588 -23.12 17.60 -24.32
CA VAL A 588 -23.11 17.94 -22.90
C VAL A 588 -23.24 19.45 -22.79
N THR A 589 -24.28 19.92 -22.09
CA THR A 589 -24.50 21.34 -21.82
C THR A 589 -24.57 21.57 -20.32
N ASP A 590 -23.83 22.55 -19.84
CA ASP A 590 -23.82 22.97 -18.44
C ASP A 590 -24.65 24.25 -18.28
N SER A 591 -25.70 24.19 -17.45
CA SER A 591 -26.57 25.33 -17.13
C SER A 591 -26.41 25.84 -15.69
N GLY A 592 -25.27 25.57 -15.05
CA GLY A 592 -24.90 26.09 -13.72
C GLY A 592 -25.45 25.31 -12.52
N SER A 593 -26.66 24.76 -12.63
CA SER A 593 -27.29 23.92 -11.59
C SER A 593 -27.61 22.51 -12.07
N THR A 594 -27.38 22.22 -13.35
CA THR A 594 -27.70 20.96 -14.01
C THR A 594 -26.71 20.77 -15.16
N VAL A 595 -26.14 19.56 -15.27
CA VAL A 595 -25.48 19.12 -16.50
C VAL A 595 -26.49 18.30 -17.28
N ASN A 596 -26.81 18.77 -18.49
CA ASN A 596 -27.69 18.05 -19.40
C ASN A 596 -26.84 17.32 -20.44
N VAL A 597 -27.03 16.01 -20.54
CA VAL A 597 -26.44 15.17 -21.60
C VAL A 597 -27.55 14.83 -22.58
N SER A 598 -27.44 15.36 -23.79
CA SER A 598 -28.43 15.14 -24.84
C SER A 598 -27.83 14.28 -25.94
N TYR A 599 -28.60 13.30 -26.40
CA TYR A 599 -28.26 12.44 -27.53
C TYR A 599 -29.05 12.89 -28.76
N GLY A 600 -28.36 13.43 -29.75
CA GLY A 600 -28.86 13.53 -31.11
C GLY A 600 -28.65 12.20 -31.86
N GLY A 601 -29.59 11.84 -32.72
CA GLY A 601 -29.48 10.64 -33.56
C GLY A 601 -30.85 10.10 -33.95
N SER A 602 -30.86 9.12 -34.85
CA SER A 602 -32.08 8.43 -35.27
C SER A 602 -32.20 7.08 -34.57
N ALA A 603 -33.42 6.66 -34.22
CA ALA A 603 -33.64 5.33 -33.64
C ALA A 603 -33.13 4.23 -34.60
N GLY A 604 -32.50 3.19 -34.05
CA GLY A 604 -31.98 2.08 -34.84
C GLY A 604 -31.26 1.02 -34.01
N ASP A 605 -30.56 0.10 -34.69
CA ASP A 605 -29.90 -1.05 -34.08
C ASP A 605 -28.41 -0.83 -33.75
N GLY A 606 -27.97 0.42 -33.67
CA GLY A 606 -26.59 0.76 -33.31
C GLY A 606 -26.44 1.04 -31.82
N TYR A 607 -25.19 1.13 -31.39
CA TYR A 607 -24.85 1.53 -30.04
C TYR A 607 -23.86 2.69 -30.03
N GLU A 608 -23.92 3.50 -28.98
CA GLU A 608 -22.98 4.58 -28.70
C GLU A 608 -22.60 4.50 -27.22
N ILE A 609 -21.31 4.64 -26.93
CA ILE A 609 -20.82 4.71 -25.56
C ILE A 609 -20.11 6.05 -25.33
N THR A 610 -20.57 6.76 -24.31
CA THR A 610 -20.02 8.03 -23.86
C THR A 610 -19.54 7.91 -22.43
N VAL A 611 -18.31 8.36 -22.19
CA VAL A 611 -17.75 8.47 -20.84
C VAL A 611 -17.66 9.95 -20.49
N ILE A 612 -18.17 10.31 -19.32
CA ILE A 612 -18.13 11.69 -18.82
C ILE A 612 -17.47 11.68 -17.47
N SER A 613 -16.34 12.36 -17.35
CA SER A 613 -15.64 12.58 -16.10
C SER A 613 -15.95 13.98 -15.58
N PHE A 614 -16.40 14.05 -14.33
CA PHE A 614 -16.76 15.25 -13.62
C PHE A 614 -15.76 15.49 -12.49
N TYR A 615 -15.35 16.74 -12.33
CA TYR A 615 -14.53 17.25 -11.25
C TYR A 615 -15.11 18.60 -10.77
N GLY A 616 -15.62 18.74 -9.55
CA GLY A 616 -16.10 20.07 -9.16
C GLY A 616 -16.76 20.19 -7.80
N LYS A 617 -17.02 21.45 -7.40
CA LYS A 617 -17.69 21.76 -6.13
C LYS A 617 -19.20 21.69 -6.27
N LYS A 618 -19.84 20.77 -5.51
CA LYS A 618 -21.07 20.98 -4.71
C LYS A 618 -21.91 19.70 -4.54
N ASN A 619 -22.49 19.58 -3.34
CA ASN A 619 -23.58 18.69 -2.93
C ASN A 619 -24.65 18.48 -4.03
N SER A 620 -24.78 17.26 -4.55
CA SER A 620 -26.10 16.75 -4.87
C SER A 620 -26.14 15.23 -4.67
N SER A 621 -26.95 14.80 -3.71
CA SER A 621 -27.37 13.41 -3.56
C SER A 621 -28.40 13.00 -4.62
N LYS A 622 -28.68 13.87 -5.61
CA LYS A 622 -29.65 13.69 -6.69
C LYS A 622 -29.26 14.56 -7.90
N LEU A 623 -28.39 14.04 -8.77
CA LEU A 623 -28.34 14.49 -10.16
C LEU A 623 -29.53 13.85 -10.89
N ASP A 624 -30.42 14.67 -11.44
CA ASP A 624 -31.54 14.18 -12.23
C ASP A 624 -31.06 13.87 -13.66
N TRP A 625 -31.15 12.60 -14.05
CA TRP A 625 -30.64 12.13 -15.33
C TRP A 625 -31.78 11.96 -16.33
N THR A 626 -31.79 12.82 -17.34
CA THR A 626 -32.70 12.71 -18.47
C THR A 626 -31.90 12.54 -19.76
N TYR A 627 -32.48 11.82 -20.72
CA TYR A 627 -31.95 11.71 -22.07
C TYR A 627 -33.03 12.15 -23.04
N THR A 628 -32.63 12.79 -24.14
CA THR A 628 -33.53 13.08 -25.26
C THR A 628 -33.16 12.18 -26.41
N ALA A 629 -34.11 11.42 -26.96
CA ALA A 629 -33.92 10.60 -28.15
C ALA A 629 -35.08 10.86 -29.13
N GLY A 630 -34.79 11.13 -30.40
CA GLY A 630 -35.83 11.43 -31.40
C GLY A 630 -36.72 12.64 -31.06
N GLY A 631 -36.22 13.58 -30.24
CA GLY A 631 -36.97 14.75 -29.78
C GLY A 631 -37.87 14.51 -28.55
N THR A 632 -37.83 13.32 -27.95
CA THR A 632 -38.56 12.99 -26.72
C THR A 632 -37.59 12.85 -25.55
N THR A 633 -37.87 13.52 -24.42
CA THR A 633 -37.06 13.48 -23.21
C THR A 633 -37.66 12.50 -22.19
N GLU A 634 -36.84 11.56 -21.69
CA GLU A 634 -37.23 10.56 -20.70
C GLU A 634 -36.17 10.44 -19.59
N SER A 635 -36.53 9.84 -18.44
CA SER A 635 -35.59 9.54 -17.34
C SER A 635 -34.71 8.35 -17.70
N ALA A 636 -33.40 8.47 -17.50
CA ALA A 636 -32.47 7.37 -17.73
C ALA A 636 -32.55 6.31 -16.62
N LYS A 637 -32.31 5.04 -16.96
CA LYS A 637 -32.15 3.99 -15.95
C LYS A 637 -30.75 4.09 -15.34
N VAL A 638 -30.69 4.49 -14.08
CA VAL A 638 -29.42 4.74 -13.36
C VAL A 638 -29.05 3.56 -12.48
N THR A 639 -27.82 3.09 -12.61
CA THR A 639 -27.19 2.16 -11.66
C THR A 639 -26.10 2.91 -10.90
N TYR A 640 -26.21 2.95 -9.57
CA TYR A 640 -25.25 3.62 -8.69
C TYR A 640 -24.16 2.66 -8.23
N ARG A 641 -22.91 3.11 -8.24
CA ARG A 641 -21.77 2.37 -7.68
C ARG A 641 -20.93 3.28 -6.79
N ASN A 642 -20.79 2.89 -5.53
CA ASN A 642 -20.08 3.65 -4.48
C ASN A 642 -18.55 3.47 -4.51
N ALA A 643 -18.04 2.74 -5.50
CA ALA A 643 -16.61 2.60 -5.75
C ALA A 643 -16.34 2.99 -7.20
N GLN A 644 -15.34 3.83 -7.42
CA GLN A 644 -14.84 4.10 -8.76
C GLN A 644 -14.48 2.75 -9.39
N ILE A 645 -15.02 2.49 -10.57
CA ILE A 645 -14.45 1.42 -11.40
C ILE A 645 -13.09 1.95 -11.78
N GLN A 646 -12.01 1.35 -11.27
CA GLN A 646 -10.67 1.51 -11.82
C GLN A 646 -10.69 0.93 -13.23
N PHE A 647 -11.27 1.72 -14.12
CA PHE A 647 -11.24 1.56 -15.54
C PHE A 647 -10.67 2.87 -16.01
N ASP A 648 -9.35 2.91 -16.01
CA ASP A 648 -8.69 3.83 -16.89
C ASP A 648 -8.78 3.17 -18.27
N PHE A 649 -9.44 3.80 -19.25
CA PHE A 649 -9.37 3.29 -20.63
C PHE A 649 -7.89 3.19 -21.07
N LEU A 650 -7.06 4.02 -20.44
CA LEU A 650 -5.63 3.98 -20.54
C LEU A 650 -5.01 2.71 -19.95
N ASN A 651 -5.77 1.69 -19.49
CA ASN A 651 -5.24 0.42 -18.97
C ASN A 651 -6.29 -0.71 -19.04
N THR A 652 -6.44 -1.32 -20.21
CA THR A 652 -7.20 -2.58 -20.41
C THR A 652 -6.32 -3.80 -20.14
N LYS A 653 -6.88 -5.01 -19.98
CA LYS A 653 -6.10 -6.27 -19.86
C LYS A 653 -5.17 -6.56 -21.05
N THR A 654 -5.34 -5.84 -22.16
CA THR A 654 -4.63 -6.09 -23.43
C THR A 654 -3.67 -4.95 -23.77
N TYR A 655 -4.06 -3.72 -23.46
CA TYR A 655 -3.29 -2.51 -23.74
C TYR A 655 -3.63 -1.35 -22.80
N SER A 656 -2.63 -0.54 -22.52
CA SER A 656 -2.72 0.77 -21.88
C SER A 656 -2.50 1.87 -22.92
N VAL A 657 -3.38 2.86 -23.06
CA VAL A 657 -3.21 3.99 -24.01
C VAL A 657 -3.04 5.26 -23.20
N ASN A 658 -2.16 6.23 -23.44
CA ASN A 658 -2.19 7.52 -22.70
C ASN A 658 -2.17 8.70 -23.66
N LEU A 659 -2.95 9.75 -23.39
CA LEU A 659 -2.85 11.06 -24.07
C LEU A 659 -2.37 12.11 -23.07
N THR A 660 -1.21 12.69 -23.32
CA THR A 660 -0.67 13.81 -22.55
C THR A 660 -0.71 15.08 -23.40
N ALA A 661 -1.52 16.05 -22.99
CA ALA A 661 -1.72 17.31 -23.71
C ALA A 661 -1.15 18.50 -22.93
N GLY A 662 -0.98 19.64 -23.60
CA GLY A 662 -0.47 20.85 -22.93
C GLY A 662 1.02 20.77 -22.60
N LEU A 663 1.76 19.93 -23.34
CA LEU A 663 3.19 19.81 -23.16
C LEU A 663 3.88 21.12 -23.57
N THR A 664 4.93 21.49 -22.85
CA THR A 664 5.85 22.56 -23.23
C THR A 664 7.17 21.98 -23.72
N LYS A 665 7.99 22.77 -24.41
CA LYS A 665 9.33 22.32 -24.80
C LYS A 665 10.23 22.17 -23.58
N ALA A 666 9.98 22.94 -22.52
CA ALA A 666 10.67 22.76 -21.23
C ALA A 666 10.45 21.36 -20.65
N MET A 667 9.26 20.78 -20.80
CA MET A 667 9.01 19.39 -20.40
C MET A 667 9.82 18.40 -21.24
N LEU A 668 10.05 18.67 -22.53
CA LEU A 668 10.85 17.79 -23.38
C LEU A 668 12.37 17.97 -23.21
N ALA A 669 12.83 18.96 -22.43
CA ALA A 669 14.20 19.45 -22.49
C ALA A 669 15.25 18.38 -22.14
N ASP A 670 14.93 17.46 -21.22
CA ASP A 670 15.85 16.43 -20.76
C ASP A 670 15.91 15.21 -21.68
N ASN A 671 14.94 15.06 -22.59
CA ASN A 671 14.97 14.09 -23.68
C ASN A 671 15.62 14.74 -24.91
N ALA A 672 16.95 14.58 -25.02
CA ALA A 672 17.78 15.20 -26.05
C ALA A 672 17.28 14.90 -27.49
N ALA A 673 16.80 13.68 -27.74
CA ALA A 673 16.27 13.28 -29.04
C ALA A 673 14.94 13.99 -29.37
N ALA A 674 14.03 14.03 -28.39
CA ALA A 674 12.73 14.67 -28.56
C ALA A 674 12.86 16.19 -28.76
N ILE A 675 13.70 16.86 -27.95
CA ILE A 675 13.88 18.30 -28.07
C ILE A 675 14.61 18.69 -29.37
N ALA A 676 15.59 17.89 -29.80
CA ALA A 676 16.25 18.08 -31.09
C ALA A 676 15.26 17.91 -32.26
N TRP A 677 14.40 16.89 -32.19
CA TRP A 677 13.36 16.65 -33.18
C TRP A 677 12.36 17.80 -33.26
N VAL A 678 11.87 18.32 -32.12
CA VAL A 678 10.97 19.48 -32.08
C VAL A 678 11.62 20.74 -32.64
N LYS A 679 12.88 21.01 -32.30
CA LYS A 679 13.65 22.17 -32.81
C LYS A 679 13.86 22.13 -34.32
N ALA A 680 13.95 20.95 -34.91
CA ALA A 680 14.11 20.78 -36.35
C ALA A 680 12.83 21.10 -37.14
N GLN A 681 11.66 21.14 -36.50
CA GLN A 681 10.39 21.40 -37.18
C GLN A 681 10.09 22.90 -37.28
N SER A 682 9.55 23.34 -38.43
CA SER A 682 9.15 24.72 -38.67
C SER A 682 7.88 24.80 -39.53
N GLY A 683 7.24 25.97 -39.59
CA GLY A 683 6.03 26.21 -40.38
C GLY A 683 4.72 26.02 -39.60
N SER A 684 3.64 25.74 -40.32
CA SER A 684 2.27 25.61 -39.76
C SER A 684 1.67 24.21 -39.87
N GLY A 685 2.37 23.27 -40.53
CA GLY A 685 1.93 21.89 -40.66
C GLY A 685 2.20 21.09 -39.38
N ALA A 686 1.32 20.15 -39.06
CA ALA A 686 1.57 19.21 -37.97
C ALA A 686 2.62 18.18 -38.39
N VAL A 687 3.38 17.69 -37.41
CA VAL A 687 4.34 16.60 -37.60
C VAL A 687 4.12 15.57 -36.50
N VAL A 688 4.23 14.29 -36.83
CA VAL A 688 4.09 13.19 -35.87
C VAL A 688 5.40 12.42 -35.82
N GLY A 689 6.07 12.48 -34.67
CA GLY A 689 7.18 11.62 -34.33
C GLY A 689 6.66 10.25 -33.91
N THR A 690 7.08 9.17 -34.57
CA THR A 690 6.65 7.80 -34.23
C THR A 690 7.81 6.98 -33.66
N TYR A 691 7.56 6.22 -32.61
CA TYR A 691 8.52 5.30 -32.01
C TYR A 691 7.83 4.01 -31.57
N THR A 692 8.55 2.89 -31.60
CA THR A 692 8.05 1.60 -31.12
C THR A 692 9.18 0.84 -30.43
N ALA A 693 8.93 0.37 -29.22
CA ALA A 693 9.85 -0.46 -28.44
C ALA A 693 9.19 -1.79 -28.05
N ASP A 694 10.00 -2.84 -27.94
CA ASP A 694 9.56 -4.10 -27.37
C ASP A 694 9.53 -4.00 -25.84
N ASN A 695 8.50 -4.56 -25.22
CA ASN A 695 8.39 -4.59 -23.76
C ASN A 695 9.18 -5.79 -23.20
N SER A 696 9.82 -5.61 -22.04
CA SER A 696 10.57 -6.67 -21.33
C SER A 696 9.71 -7.90 -20.99
N GLU A 697 8.42 -7.70 -20.77
CA GLU A 697 7.43 -8.72 -20.38
C GLU A 697 6.69 -9.36 -21.57
N GLY A 698 7.00 -8.92 -22.80
CA GLY A 698 6.28 -9.27 -24.03
C GLY A 698 5.33 -8.17 -24.53
N GLY A 699 5.10 -8.13 -25.84
CA GLY A 699 4.33 -7.06 -26.50
C GLY A 699 5.17 -5.82 -26.84
N LYS A 700 4.53 -4.68 -27.10
CA LYS A 700 5.17 -3.47 -27.64
C LYS A 700 4.63 -2.17 -27.06
N THR A 701 5.49 -1.19 -26.85
CA THR A 701 5.09 0.20 -26.58
C THR A 701 5.18 1.04 -27.85
N TYR A 702 4.09 1.71 -28.21
CA TYR A 702 3.99 2.65 -29.33
C TYR A 702 3.92 4.08 -28.80
N THR A 703 4.75 4.98 -29.33
CA THR A 703 4.78 6.39 -28.93
C THR A 703 4.58 7.29 -30.14
N TYR A 704 3.70 8.28 -30.00
CA TYR A 704 3.38 9.29 -31.02
C TYR A 704 3.49 10.69 -30.41
N LEU A 705 4.56 11.42 -30.73
CA LEU A 705 4.73 12.83 -30.33
C LEU A 705 4.23 13.74 -31.46
N VAL A 706 3.17 14.50 -31.21
CA VAL A 706 2.60 15.41 -32.20
C VAL A 706 3.00 16.84 -31.89
N TYR A 707 3.60 17.52 -32.87
CA TYR A 707 4.00 18.92 -32.77
C TYR A 707 3.40 19.75 -33.90
N VAL A 708 2.77 20.87 -33.55
CA VAL A 708 2.29 21.89 -34.47
C VAL A 708 3.12 23.15 -34.22
N PRO A 709 4.10 23.49 -35.07
CA PRO A 709 5.12 24.49 -34.74
C PRO A 709 4.59 25.91 -34.53
N THR A 710 3.43 26.23 -35.13
CA THR A 710 2.78 27.54 -34.99
C THR A 710 1.28 27.38 -34.81
N ILE A 711 0.73 27.94 -33.74
CA ILE A 711 -0.72 28.11 -33.54
C ILE A 711 -1.04 29.58 -33.24
N SER A 712 -2.21 30.03 -33.69
CA SER A 712 -2.71 31.39 -33.45
C SER A 712 -3.84 31.44 -32.41
N ASN A 713 -4.49 30.30 -32.17
CA ASN A 713 -5.67 30.16 -31.34
C ASN A 713 -5.46 29.05 -30.30
N PRO A 714 -6.11 29.12 -29.13
CA PRO A 714 -6.15 28.01 -28.19
C PRO A 714 -6.64 26.72 -28.86
N TYR A 715 -6.14 25.57 -28.40
CA TYR A 715 -6.52 24.26 -28.93
C TYR A 715 -6.95 23.31 -27.82
N SER A 716 -7.66 22.26 -28.22
CA SER A 716 -7.95 21.10 -27.39
C SER A 716 -7.69 19.84 -28.20
N VAL A 717 -7.30 18.78 -27.50
CA VAL A 717 -7.12 17.44 -28.05
C VAL A 717 -7.95 16.45 -27.25
N SER A 718 -8.55 15.50 -27.96
CA SER A 718 -9.25 14.37 -27.37
C SER A 718 -8.87 13.09 -28.11
N LEU A 719 -8.85 11.97 -27.40
CA LEU A 719 -8.53 10.67 -27.96
C LEU A 719 -9.81 9.83 -28.08
N MET A 720 -10.00 9.24 -29.26
CA MET A 720 -11.11 8.35 -29.62
C MET A 720 -10.54 6.99 -30.06
N PRO A 721 -10.37 6.07 -29.11
CA PRO A 721 -9.86 4.74 -29.35
C PRO A 721 -10.99 3.76 -29.73
N THR A 722 -10.79 3.01 -30.80
CA THR A 722 -11.74 2.02 -31.34
C THR A 722 -11.00 0.75 -31.77
N GLY A 723 -11.69 -0.39 -31.86
CA GLY A 723 -11.09 -1.61 -32.42
C GLY A 723 -11.27 -2.84 -31.54
N THR A 724 -10.26 -3.71 -31.55
CA THR A 724 -10.24 -5.06 -30.97
C THR A 724 -8.97 -5.30 -30.16
N ASP A 725 -8.90 -6.46 -29.50
CA ASP A 725 -7.69 -6.97 -28.82
C ASP A 725 -6.48 -7.14 -29.75
N LYS A 726 -6.66 -7.18 -31.07
CA LYS A 726 -5.58 -7.37 -32.06
C LYS A 726 -5.32 -6.18 -32.97
N SER A 727 -6.24 -5.23 -33.01
CA SER A 727 -6.14 -4.04 -33.86
C SER A 727 -6.82 -2.86 -33.17
N LEU A 728 -6.02 -1.87 -32.78
CA LEU A 728 -6.43 -0.66 -32.09
C LEU A 728 -6.28 0.53 -33.03
N LYS A 729 -7.37 1.27 -33.23
CA LYS A 729 -7.40 2.52 -34.00
C LYS A 729 -7.57 3.70 -33.04
N LEU A 730 -6.59 4.59 -33.03
CA LEU A 730 -6.51 5.76 -32.18
C LEU A 730 -6.80 7.03 -32.98
N THR A 731 -8.02 7.53 -32.86
CA THR A 731 -8.39 8.81 -33.48
C THR A 731 -8.11 9.95 -32.52
N VAL A 732 -7.13 10.80 -32.80
CA VAL A 732 -6.88 12.02 -32.01
C VAL A 732 -7.62 13.18 -32.68
N ASN A 733 -8.63 13.74 -32.03
CA ASN A 733 -9.33 14.92 -32.53
C ASN A 733 -8.70 16.18 -31.98
N TYR A 734 -8.12 16.98 -32.88
CA TYR A 734 -7.58 18.30 -32.61
C TYR A 734 -8.58 19.36 -33.05
N SER A 735 -8.94 20.27 -32.14
CA SER A 735 -9.82 21.40 -32.43
C SER A 735 -9.21 22.71 -31.96
N THR A 736 -9.42 23.78 -32.74
CA THR A 736 -8.99 25.14 -32.39
C THR A 736 -10.19 26.01 -32.02
N ASP A 737 -10.05 26.77 -30.95
CA ASP A 737 -11.03 27.79 -30.56
C ASP A 737 -10.74 29.08 -31.34
N ILE A 738 -11.35 29.20 -32.52
CA ILE A 738 -11.21 30.37 -33.39
C ILE A 738 -11.72 31.68 -32.78
N SER A 739 -12.46 31.61 -31.67
CA SER A 739 -12.96 32.79 -30.94
C SER A 739 -12.04 33.22 -29.81
N GLY A 740 -11.22 32.31 -29.30
CA GLY A 740 -10.23 32.55 -28.26
C GLY A 740 -8.93 33.15 -28.81
N LYS A 741 -8.22 33.89 -27.96
CA LYS A 741 -6.87 34.42 -28.26
C LYS A 741 -5.87 33.86 -27.26
N LEU A 742 -4.69 33.50 -27.75
CA LEU A 742 -3.55 33.12 -26.89
C LEU A 742 -3.01 34.36 -26.19
N GLY A 743 -2.88 34.32 -24.87
CA GLY A 743 -2.19 35.35 -24.07
C GLY A 743 -0.68 35.38 -24.33
N ASP A 744 0.01 36.44 -23.91
CA ASP A 744 1.44 36.62 -24.20
C ASP A 744 2.33 35.52 -23.58
N SER A 745 1.89 34.92 -22.47
CA SER A 745 2.57 33.81 -21.79
C SER A 745 2.23 32.43 -22.37
N ASP A 746 1.24 32.31 -23.26
CA ASP A 746 0.81 31.02 -23.79
C ASP A 746 1.79 30.53 -24.86
N ALA A 747 2.07 29.22 -24.86
CA ALA A 747 2.82 28.55 -25.91
C ALA A 747 2.18 28.84 -27.29
N LYS A 748 3.02 29.28 -28.25
CA LYS A 748 2.59 29.59 -29.63
C LYS A 748 2.70 28.38 -30.55
N TYR A 749 2.67 27.18 -29.97
CA TYR A 749 2.68 25.89 -30.64
C TYR A 749 1.71 24.93 -29.93
N ALA A 750 1.34 23.84 -30.58
CA ALA A 750 0.67 22.71 -29.92
C ALA A 750 1.64 21.54 -29.81
N LEU A 751 1.64 20.87 -28.66
CA LEU A 751 2.50 19.73 -28.39
C LEU A 751 1.74 18.76 -27.48
N PHE A 752 1.63 17.51 -27.92
CA PHE A 752 0.96 16.45 -27.18
C PHE A 752 1.53 15.08 -27.55
N LEU A 753 1.43 14.15 -26.62
CA LEU A 753 2.00 12.82 -26.70
C LEU A 753 0.87 11.78 -26.59
N VAL A 754 0.91 10.77 -27.45
CA VAL A 754 0.07 9.57 -27.31
C VAL A 754 0.98 8.37 -27.11
N THR A 755 0.75 7.55 -26.08
CA THR A 755 1.46 6.28 -25.87
C THR A 755 0.49 5.11 -25.87
N VAL A 756 0.94 3.93 -26.27
CA VAL A 756 0.20 2.68 -26.15
C VAL A 756 1.15 1.59 -25.66
N ARG A 757 0.96 1.07 -24.44
CA ARG A 757 1.62 -0.14 -23.97
C ARG A 757 0.75 -1.36 -24.31
N ALA A 758 1.22 -2.10 -25.31
CA ALA A 758 0.88 -3.45 -25.75
C ALA A 758 1.28 -4.59 -24.80
N ASP A 759 0.38 -5.30 -24.10
CA ASP A 759 0.76 -6.53 -23.38
C ASP A 759 0.87 -7.75 -24.32
N SER A 760 0.50 -7.58 -25.60
CA SER A 760 0.61 -8.59 -26.65
C SER A 760 0.77 -7.93 -28.04
N ASP A 761 0.90 -8.74 -29.10
CA ASP A 761 0.99 -8.26 -30.48
C ASP A 761 -0.32 -7.62 -30.95
N VAL A 762 -0.41 -6.29 -30.81
CA VAL A 762 -1.54 -5.46 -31.25
C VAL A 762 -1.09 -4.55 -32.40
N ALA A 763 -1.86 -4.49 -33.48
CA ALA A 763 -1.67 -3.50 -34.54
C ALA A 763 -2.26 -2.15 -34.10
N VAL A 764 -1.44 -1.09 -34.01
CA VAL A 764 -1.88 0.25 -33.58
C VAL A 764 -1.83 1.23 -34.75
N ASP A 765 -2.99 1.76 -35.12
CA ASP A 765 -3.14 2.79 -36.16
C ASP A 765 -3.54 4.12 -35.51
N ILE A 766 -2.75 5.17 -35.70
CA ILE A 766 -3.11 6.53 -35.26
C ILE A 766 -3.71 7.34 -36.43
N SER A 767 -4.75 8.13 -36.16
CA SER A 767 -5.29 9.10 -37.11
C SER A 767 -5.51 10.44 -36.44
N LEU A 768 -4.96 11.51 -37.00
CA LEU A 768 -5.12 12.88 -36.49
C LEU A 768 -6.26 13.59 -37.23
N ASN A 769 -7.40 13.74 -36.56
CA ASN A 769 -8.52 14.52 -37.09
C ASN A 769 -8.33 16.00 -36.81
N GLY A 770 -8.56 16.85 -37.81
CA GLY A 770 -8.39 18.30 -37.69
C GLY A 770 -6.93 18.78 -37.91
N LEU A 771 -5.99 17.86 -38.11
CA LEU A 771 -4.62 18.16 -38.51
C LEU A 771 -4.25 17.36 -39.76
N THR A 772 -3.51 17.99 -40.68
CA THR A 772 -2.78 17.25 -41.71
C THR A 772 -1.34 17.16 -41.24
N ALA A 773 -0.86 15.93 -41.01
CA ALA A 773 0.46 15.72 -40.45
C ALA A 773 1.33 14.84 -41.35
N THR A 774 2.64 15.06 -41.26
CA THR A 774 3.64 14.16 -41.85
C THR A 774 4.23 13.31 -40.73
N GLU A 775 4.27 12.00 -40.93
CA GLU A 775 4.92 11.08 -40.00
C GLU A 775 6.44 11.06 -40.24
N ALA A 776 7.19 11.05 -39.15
CA ALA A 776 8.63 10.89 -39.15
C ALA A 776 9.02 9.93 -38.01
N PRO A 777 9.73 8.82 -38.28
CA PRO A 777 10.20 7.94 -37.23
C PRO A 777 11.25 8.66 -36.37
N MET A 778 11.25 8.37 -35.07
CA MET A 778 12.21 8.88 -34.11
C MET A 778 13.25 7.80 -33.77
N GLU A 779 14.50 8.21 -33.55
CA GLU A 779 15.60 7.28 -33.25
C GLU A 779 15.58 6.77 -31.80
N ALA A 780 14.91 7.51 -30.91
CA ALA A 780 14.74 7.18 -29.49
C ALA A 780 13.31 7.50 -29.06
N ASP A 781 12.87 6.88 -27.97
CA ASP A 781 11.53 7.10 -27.43
C ASP A 781 11.35 8.58 -27.05
N PRO A 782 10.40 9.32 -27.67
CA PRO A 782 10.09 10.67 -27.24
C PRO A 782 9.21 10.71 -25.99
N LYS A 783 8.81 9.55 -25.46
CA LYS A 783 8.03 9.47 -24.24
C LYS A 783 8.79 10.21 -23.15
N LEU A 784 8.17 11.28 -22.68
CA LEU A 784 8.52 11.85 -21.42
C LEU A 784 7.95 10.92 -20.36
N ALA A 785 8.84 10.26 -19.65
CA ALA A 785 8.41 9.50 -18.50
C ALA A 785 8.14 10.52 -17.39
N PHE A 786 6.90 10.99 -17.29
CA PHE A 786 6.43 11.64 -16.08
C PHE A 786 5.45 10.70 -15.43
N CYS A 787 5.77 10.30 -14.21
CA CYS A 787 4.82 9.60 -13.36
C CYS A 787 4.21 10.64 -12.42
N GLY A 788 3.06 11.17 -12.80
CA GLY A 788 2.50 12.33 -12.11
C GLY A 788 3.43 13.54 -12.17
N LEU A 789 3.93 14.01 -11.03
CA LEU A 789 4.96 15.05 -10.97
C LEU A 789 6.38 14.49 -10.82
N LEU A 790 6.61 13.18 -10.79
CA LEU A 790 7.95 12.59 -10.66
C LEU A 790 8.82 12.88 -11.89
N ASP A 791 10.06 13.29 -11.64
CA ASP A 791 11.14 13.37 -12.63
C ASP A 791 11.72 11.97 -12.90
N VAL A 792 11.22 11.27 -13.91
CA VAL A 792 11.71 9.92 -14.25
C VAL A 792 13.01 9.99 -15.05
N GLU A 793 13.28 11.08 -15.77
CA GLU A 793 14.55 11.23 -16.48
C GLU A 793 15.72 11.31 -15.48
N LEU A 794 15.48 11.92 -14.33
CA LEU A 794 16.40 11.85 -13.19
C LEU A 794 16.59 10.41 -12.66
N VAL A 795 15.51 9.63 -12.55
CA VAL A 795 15.58 8.21 -12.12
C VAL A 795 16.39 7.38 -13.12
N LYS A 796 16.09 7.48 -14.43
CA LYS A 796 16.83 6.83 -15.51
C LYS A 796 18.31 7.20 -15.50
N TYR A 797 18.60 8.48 -15.29
CA TYR A 797 19.98 8.97 -15.22
C TYR A 797 20.77 8.27 -14.11
N PHE A 798 20.19 8.16 -12.90
CA PHE A 798 20.85 7.46 -11.78
C PHE A 798 20.92 5.95 -11.96
N ASP A 799 19.93 5.34 -12.60
CA ASP A 799 19.94 3.92 -12.97
C ASP A 799 21.14 3.59 -13.89
N GLU A 800 21.30 4.37 -14.97
CA GLU A 800 22.41 4.21 -15.92
C GLU A 800 23.77 4.55 -15.29
N LEU A 801 23.83 5.63 -14.52
CA LEU A 801 25.05 6.05 -13.84
C LEU A 801 25.51 4.98 -12.84
N THR A 802 24.58 4.36 -12.09
CA THR A 802 24.90 3.28 -11.16
C THR A 802 25.54 2.10 -11.88
N LYS A 803 24.96 1.65 -13.00
CA LYS A 803 25.53 0.57 -13.84
C LYS A 803 26.96 0.89 -14.31
N LYS A 804 27.21 2.15 -14.70
CA LYS A 804 28.56 2.60 -15.10
C LYS A 804 29.55 2.57 -13.93
N VAL A 805 29.13 3.01 -12.74
CA VAL A 805 29.98 2.97 -11.54
C VAL A 805 30.30 1.54 -11.13
N GLU A 806 29.32 0.64 -11.12
CA GLU A 806 29.56 -0.78 -10.83
C GLU A 806 30.53 -1.40 -11.85
N ALA A 807 30.36 -1.09 -13.14
CA ALA A 807 31.29 -1.54 -14.17
C ALA A 807 32.72 -1.06 -13.91
N VAL A 808 32.90 0.20 -13.49
CA VAL A 808 34.21 0.77 -13.12
C VAL A 808 34.81 0.05 -11.91
N VAL A 809 34.05 -0.14 -10.83
CA VAL A 809 34.52 -0.86 -9.62
C VAL A 809 34.93 -2.29 -9.98
N ASN A 810 34.19 -2.96 -10.86
CA ASN A 810 34.46 -4.31 -11.33
C ASN A 810 35.72 -4.44 -12.20
N THR A 811 36.32 -3.33 -12.65
CA THR A 811 37.61 -3.37 -13.38
C THR A 811 38.84 -3.51 -12.47
N ALA A 812 38.66 -3.40 -11.15
CA ALA A 812 39.73 -3.53 -10.19
C ALA A 812 40.27 -4.97 -10.17
N THR A 813 41.58 -5.12 -10.32
CA THR A 813 42.27 -6.43 -10.34
C THR A 813 43.02 -6.74 -9.05
N ASP A 814 43.26 -5.73 -8.22
CA ASP A 814 44.03 -5.80 -6.99
C ASP A 814 43.53 -4.75 -5.98
N LYS A 815 44.01 -4.85 -4.74
CA LYS A 815 43.55 -4.03 -3.61
C LYS A 815 43.97 -2.57 -3.75
N GLU A 816 45.13 -2.28 -4.35
CA GLU A 816 45.65 -0.92 -4.55
C GLU A 816 44.80 -0.19 -5.58
N LYS A 817 44.52 -0.85 -6.72
CA LYS A 817 43.66 -0.33 -7.78
C LYS A 817 42.23 -0.15 -7.30
N LEU A 818 41.67 -1.12 -6.58
CA LEU A 818 40.33 -1.00 -6.00
C LEU A 818 40.23 0.21 -5.07
N LYS A 819 41.22 0.39 -4.20
CA LYS A 819 41.24 1.54 -3.28
C LYS A 819 41.29 2.86 -4.05
N ALA A 820 42.17 2.96 -5.04
CA ALA A 820 42.30 4.16 -5.86
C ALA A 820 40.98 4.48 -6.59
N ILE A 821 40.30 3.47 -7.16
CA ILE A 821 38.99 3.66 -7.81
C ILE A 821 37.94 4.18 -6.83
N ILE A 822 37.82 3.58 -5.64
CA ILE A 822 36.82 4.01 -4.64
C ILE A 822 37.12 5.43 -4.11
N ASP A 823 38.40 5.75 -3.88
CA ASP A 823 38.81 7.08 -3.45
C ASP A 823 38.49 8.13 -4.53
N ASP A 824 38.83 7.85 -5.79
CA ASP A 824 38.53 8.69 -6.96
C ASP A 824 37.02 8.88 -7.19
N LEU A 825 36.22 7.82 -7.02
CA LEU A 825 34.75 7.93 -7.05
C LEU A 825 34.26 8.86 -5.94
N GLY A 826 34.87 8.82 -4.74
CA GLY A 826 34.57 9.79 -3.68
C GLY A 826 34.83 11.24 -4.09
N ILE A 827 35.90 11.49 -4.86
CA ILE A 827 36.21 12.82 -5.40
C ILE A 827 35.15 13.24 -6.43
N LEU A 828 34.87 12.39 -7.42
CA LEU A 828 33.86 12.67 -8.46
C LEU A 828 32.48 12.94 -7.85
N PHE A 829 32.07 12.15 -6.86
CA PHE A 829 30.77 12.25 -6.21
C PHE A 829 30.74 13.26 -5.05
N THR A 830 31.76 14.08 -4.86
CA THR A 830 31.72 15.15 -3.85
C THR A 830 30.64 16.17 -4.23
N THR A 831 29.74 16.48 -3.29
CA THR A 831 28.68 17.47 -3.52
C THR A 831 29.28 18.85 -3.79
N ARG A 832 28.85 19.49 -4.87
CA ARG A 832 29.20 20.87 -5.22
C ARG A 832 28.02 21.81 -4.98
N GLU A 833 28.30 23.07 -4.63
CA GLU A 833 27.26 24.08 -4.53
C GLU A 833 26.60 24.31 -5.89
N ASN A 834 25.30 24.60 -5.89
CA ASN A 834 24.59 24.92 -7.14
C ASN A 834 25.14 26.23 -7.73
N GLY A 835 25.76 26.15 -8.90
CA GLY A 835 26.44 27.27 -9.55
C GLY A 835 26.40 27.17 -11.07
N VAL A 836 26.96 28.18 -11.71
CA VAL A 836 27.23 28.13 -13.15
C VAL A 836 28.56 27.43 -13.34
N PHE A 837 28.57 26.43 -14.20
CA PHE A 837 29.67 25.50 -14.35
C PHE A 837 30.19 25.56 -15.79
N ASP A 838 31.49 25.83 -15.94
CA ASP A 838 32.15 25.61 -17.22
C ASP A 838 32.63 24.16 -17.28
N ASN A 839 31.98 23.36 -18.14
CA ASN A 839 32.23 21.92 -18.20
C ASN A 839 33.70 21.60 -18.55
N GLU A 840 34.32 22.36 -19.46
CA GLU A 840 35.73 22.15 -19.84
C GLU A 840 36.69 22.39 -18.66
N THR A 841 36.48 23.48 -17.92
CA THR A 841 37.27 23.82 -16.74
C THR A 841 37.11 22.77 -15.64
N LEU A 842 35.86 22.35 -15.37
CA LEU A 842 35.57 21.30 -14.38
C LEU A 842 36.20 19.95 -14.75
N GLN A 843 36.10 19.56 -16.01
CA GLN A 843 36.75 18.34 -16.49
C GLN A 843 38.26 18.43 -16.32
N GLY A 844 38.85 19.59 -16.65
CA GLY A 844 40.28 19.85 -16.47
C GLY A 844 40.75 19.83 -15.02
N ASP A 845 39.96 20.35 -14.10
CA ASP A 845 40.27 20.34 -12.67
C ASP A 845 40.10 18.96 -12.05
N LEU A 846 38.98 18.28 -12.35
CA LEU A 846 38.73 16.93 -11.87
C LEU A 846 39.78 15.94 -12.40
N ALA A 847 40.20 16.06 -13.65
CA ALA A 847 41.26 15.21 -14.21
C ALA A 847 42.62 15.33 -13.50
N LYS A 848 42.89 16.46 -12.82
CA LYS A 848 44.10 16.65 -11.99
C LYS A 848 43.98 15.98 -10.63
N GLU A 849 42.77 15.86 -10.10
CA GLU A 849 42.50 15.27 -8.79
C GLU A 849 42.35 13.74 -8.87
N LEU A 850 41.78 13.23 -9.95
CA LEU A 850 41.60 11.79 -10.18
C LEU A 850 42.94 11.10 -10.47
N THR A 851 43.11 9.91 -9.92
CA THR A 851 44.35 9.13 -10.02
C THR A 851 44.26 7.97 -11.00
N THR A 852 43.07 7.42 -11.21
CA THR A 852 42.77 6.23 -12.03
C THR A 852 42.26 6.60 -13.41
N ASP A 853 42.66 5.82 -14.42
CA ASP A 853 42.22 6.05 -15.80
C ASP A 853 40.75 5.69 -16.00
N GLU A 854 40.22 4.73 -15.23
CA GLU A 854 38.84 4.29 -15.29
C GLU A 854 37.86 5.37 -14.81
N VAL A 855 38.14 6.03 -13.68
CA VAL A 855 37.28 7.12 -13.18
C VAL A 855 37.46 8.38 -14.03
N LYS A 856 38.68 8.66 -14.54
CA LYS A 856 38.89 9.74 -15.53
C LYS A 856 38.06 9.54 -16.78
N LYS A 857 38.02 8.30 -17.30
CA LYS A 857 37.21 7.97 -18.46
C LYS A 857 35.73 8.18 -18.17
N LEU A 858 35.22 7.68 -17.04
CA LEU A 858 33.84 7.92 -16.61
C LEU A 858 33.53 9.42 -16.56
N ALA A 859 34.37 10.21 -15.88
CA ALA A 859 34.19 11.65 -15.77
C ALA A 859 34.19 12.38 -17.13
N SER A 860 35.01 11.92 -18.09
CA SER A 860 35.06 12.51 -19.44
C SER A 860 33.83 12.19 -20.30
N GLU A 861 33.11 11.11 -20.00
CA GLU A 861 31.86 10.73 -20.68
C GLU A 861 30.64 11.47 -20.11
N LEU A 862 30.79 12.12 -18.94
CA LEU A 862 29.73 12.89 -18.29
C LEU A 862 29.76 14.36 -18.75
N ASP A 863 28.58 14.90 -18.96
CA ASP A 863 28.34 16.33 -18.84
C ASP A 863 28.33 16.66 -17.34
N LEU A 864 29.41 17.29 -16.84
CA LEU A 864 29.59 17.53 -15.41
C LEU A 864 28.63 18.57 -14.86
N GLU A 865 28.21 19.55 -15.67
CA GLU A 865 27.17 20.50 -15.27
C GLU A 865 25.85 19.75 -15.01
N ARG A 866 25.42 18.92 -15.97
CA ARG A 866 24.22 18.09 -15.82
C ARG A 866 24.37 17.10 -14.66
N PHE A 867 25.52 16.48 -14.49
CA PHE A 867 25.79 15.51 -13.43
C PHE A 867 25.62 16.11 -12.03
N TYR A 868 26.29 17.24 -11.74
CA TYR A 868 26.20 17.86 -10.41
C TYR A 868 24.82 18.47 -10.15
N TRP A 869 24.17 19.04 -11.17
CA TRP A 869 22.79 19.49 -11.04
C TRP A 869 21.85 18.33 -10.73
N SER A 870 21.95 17.21 -11.46
CA SER A 870 21.13 16.01 -11.24
C SER A 870 21.36 15.41 -9.84
N LEU A 871 22.62 15.36 -9.40
CA LEU A 871 22.98 14.90 -8.05
C LEU A 871 22.35 15.77 -6.96
N LEU A 872 22.35 17.09 -7.15
CA LEU A 872 21.70 18.00 -6.21
C LEU A 872 20.17 17.84 -6.26
N SER A 873 19.57 17.75 -7.46
CA SER A 873 18.13 17.56 -7.65
C SER A 873 17.64 16.27 -7.00
N ALA A 874 18.36 15.15 -7.17
CA ALA A 874 17.96 13.86 -6.63
C ALA A 874 18.07 13.78 -5.11
N THR A 875 19.00 14.51 -4.52
CA THR A 875 19.26 14.48 -3.07
C THR A 875 18.50 15.57 -2.31
N SER A 876 18.06 16.62 -3.00
CA SER A 876 17.33 17.76 -2.41
C SER A 876 15.88 17.43 -2.06
N THR A 877 15.41 17.97 -0.93
CA THR A 877 14.01 17.92 -0.50
C THR A 877 13.20 19.12 -1.01
N SER A 878 13.81 19.98 -1.84
CA SER A 878 13.19 21.15 -2.47
C SER A 878 13.58 21.29 -3.93
N GLU A 879 12.85 22.13 -4.67
CA GLU A 879 13.14 22.46 -6.06
C GLU A 879 14.57 23.00 -6.25
N VAL A 880 15.26 22.50 -7.28
CA VAL A 880 16.62 22.90 -7.63
C VAL A 880 16.62 23.54 -9.02
N LYS A 881 16.89 24.84 -9.08
CA LYS A 881 16.94 25.60 -10.34
C LYS A 881 18.35 25.63 -10.90
N HIS A 882 18.51 25.64 -12.23
CA HIS A 882 19.80 26.02 -12.79
C HIS A 882 20.13 27.47 -12.42
N LYS A 883 21.43 27.73 -12.33
CA LYS A 883 21.94 29.07 -12.12
C LYS A 883 22.31 29.71 -13.45
N THR A 884 22.19 31.03 -13.53
CA THR A 884 22.73 31.85 -14.62
C THR A 884 23.44 33.05 -14.04
N GLU A 885 24.43 33.56 -14.77
CA GLU A 885 25.06 34.82 -14.43
C GLU A 885 24.29 35.97 -15.07
N VAL A 886 24.01 37.02 -14.29
CA VAL A 886 23.42 38.27 -14.76
C VAL A 886 24.33 39.44 -14.40
N PRO A 887 24.48 40.45 -15.27
CA PRO A 887 25.23 41.66 -14.95
C PRO A 887 24.60 42.41 -13.76
N ASP A 888 25.42 42.77 -12.78
CA ASP A 888 25.08 43.62 -11.63
C ASP A 888 26.10 44.75 -11.51
N GLY A 889 25.92 45.78 -12.35
CA GLY A 889 26.89 46.87 -12.51
C GLY A 889 28.16 46.41 -13.23
N GLU A 890 29.32 46.51 -12.55
CA GLU A 890 30.61 46.01 -13.05
C GLU A 890 30.89 44.53 -12.65
N ASN A 891 30.02 43.93 -11.82
CA ASN A 891 30.17 42.55 -11.34
C ASN A 891 29.16 41.61 -12.00
N MET A 892 29.43 40.31 -11.95
CA MET A 892 28.46 39.27 -12.29
C MET A 892 27.80 38.75 -11.02
N LYS A 893 26.48 38.55 -11.06
CA LYS A 893 25.71 37.93 -9.98
C LYS A 893 25.12 36.62 -10.47
N VAL A 894 25.25 35.57 -9.66
CA VAL A 894 24.61 34.28 -9.92
C VAL A 894 23.17 34.31 -9.38
N VAL A 895 22.20 34.04 -10.25
CA VAL A 895 20.76 34.01 -9.93
C VAL A 895 20.12 32.74 -10.46
N ASP A 896 18.91 32.42 -10.00
CA ASP A 896 18.12 31.35 -10.60
C ASP A 896 17.76 31.73 -12.03
N ALA A 897 17.91 30.78 -12.95
CA ALA A 897 17.47 30.99 -14.32
C ALA A 897 15.94 31.02 -14.37
N ASP A 898 15.38 32.05 -15.01
CA ASP A 898 13.92 32.16 -15.22
C ASP A 898 13.41 31.21 -16.31
N LYS A 899 14.32 30.71 -17.16
CA LYS A 899 14.03 29.87 -18.31
C LYS A 899 15.02 28.71 -18.46
N ASN A 900 14.54 27.60 -19.01
CA ASN A 900 15.35 26.42 -19.33
C ASN A 900 16.36 26.74 -20.46
N PRO A 901 17.67 26.50 -20.27
CA PRO A 901 18.71 26.87 -21.24
C PRO A 901 18.62 26.09 -22.55
N VAL A 902 17.99 24.91 -22.54
CA VAL A 902 17.83 24.08 -23.74
C VAL A 902 16.77 24.67 -24.66
N CYS A 903 15.66 25.20 -24.14
CA CYS A 903 14.51 25.59 -24.96
C CYS A 903 14.08 27.06 -24.85
N ASP A 904 14.68 27.86 -23.97
CA ASP A 904 14.34 29.26 -23.71
C ASP A 904 12.86 29.50 -23.30
N GLU A 905 12.29 28.54 -22.59
CA GLU A 905 10.94 28.60 -22.02
C GLU A 905 10.98 28.60 -20.49
N PRO A 906 9.95 29.11 -19.79
CA PRO A 906 9.85 28.99 -18.35
C PRO A 906 10.05 27.53 -17.89
N TYR A 907 10.78 27.34 -16.80
CA TYR A 907 10.99 26.00 -16.26
C TYR A 907 9.69 25.31 -15.91
N TYR A 908 9.63 24.02 -16.20
CA TYR A 908 8.63 23.13 -15.66
C TYR A 908 9.34 22.15 -14.72
N TYR A 909 9.07 22.26 -13.42
CA TYR A 909 9.77 21.47 -12.41
C TYR A 909 9.02 20.19 -12.09
N PHE A 910 9.69 19.08 -12.34
CA PHE A 910 9.30 17.79 -11.83
C PHE A 910 9.93 17.58 -10.44
N ARG A 911 9.24 16.81 -9.60
CA ARG A 911 9.64 16.48 -8.24
C ARG A 911 10.66 15.35 -8.28
N SER A 912 11.72 15.49 -7.50
CA SER A 912 12.68 14.40 -7.32
C SER A 912 12.09 13.28 -6.45
N PRO A 913 12.63 12.04 -6.57
CA PRO A 913 12.28 10.93 -5.67
C PRO A 913 12.38 11.30 -4.19
N SER A 914 13.40 12.08 -3.81
CA SER A 914 13.60 12.56 -2.44
C SER A 914 12.43 13.40 -1.94
N VAL A 915 11.89 14.31 -2.76
CA VAL A 915 10.72 15.13 -2.36
C VAL A 915 9.49 14.25 -2.15
N ILE A 916 9.26 13.24 -3.01
CA ILE A 916 8.12 12.32 -2.90
C ILE A 916 8.21 11.51 -1.61
N TYR A 917 9.37 10.92 -1.34
CA TYR A 917 9.59 10.16 -0.13
C TYR A 917 9.47 11.01 1.14
N ASN A 918 10.08 12.21 1.18
CA ASN A 918 10.07 13.04 2.38
C ASN A 918 8.66 13.55 2.72
N GLU A 919 7.82 13.83 1.73
CA GLU A 919 6.42 14.17 1.98
C GLU A 919 5.65 13.02 2.63
N TRP A 920 5.92 11.76 2.23
CA TRP A 920 5.35 10.60 2.91
C TRP A 920 5.93 10.42 4.31
N ALA A 921 7.26 10.50 4.47
CA ALA A 921 7.92 10.28 5.75
C ALA A 921 7.57 11.34 6.81
N SER A 922 7.14 12.52 6.37
CA SER A 922 6.67 13.61 7.26
C SER A 922 5.23 13.43 7.79
N LYS A 923 4.46 12.50 7.22
CA LYS A 923 3.09 12.15 7.62
C LYS A 923 3.08 10.91 8.51
#